data_AF-A0A1G9XLL3-F1
#
_entry.id   AF-A0A1G9XLL3-F1
#
_cell.length_a   1.000
_cell.length_b   1.000
_cell.length_c   1.000
_cell.angle_alpha   90.00
_cell.angle_beta   90.00
_cell.angle_gamma   90.00
#
_symmetry.space_group_name_H-M   'P 1'
#
loop_
_entity.id
_entity.type
_entity.pdbx_description
1 polymer ?
#
loop_
_entity_poly.entity_id
_entity_poly.type
_entity_poly.pdbx_seq_one_letter_code
_entity_poly.pdbx_strand_id
1 'polypeptide(L)'
;MTQSEIFSLAKSLYTNIKIDEEVINKLNMAFNELYAVASVHTDPVKRSTFLQLVMDLKNELEKGAVSKSADIMLEFLSLLHDEKRVESDIENDFKREDLIETFKENLRIMSKYNSSLFVGLMTCLFPDKCKAEEEVNKENVGKTIEKFSKYINNYKGELINQKLVNYTDLESINQMERESIYDNPNRNYSLDLDYCGNKSIKVVDNNETFYLPSGYDSKLEATAIFNSINHRIDSAYILIGLANGDCLKTFLDNSKEDNEIICVEPDVEVFVKAMHIFKLPKQEDKVRCYIFVNGINGTKLDAIIQHIITPQRVPVTSVIAISNCFRYYSKEVREYNEKFHKASKWGAMNLNTKILRGYNSVENAILNLPIFIKNSSIYEAVAALKEYKDRTAFIVGAGPSLDKNVDELKKVKNKGIIIASDTAVKILFKHGIVPDLVVTIDSVKKKETFDDDRLKDIPTIAGAGALNIAVKDHRAKVFFITDFDYFRYFILKYDKQDVFFSTGGSVATSAIFYSTLVGFENIVLVGMDLAMTGKKFHASDVYKEGDIDLSDPQFIKCEAYDGGEVYSTPDYLAYAEWIEDCSKRLRETKIINSTEGGLKIRGIENAKLSDMVTLEQDKKEIDFTKLLNEAPNVFSKEEIEEILDINYSYIDFSKKQDKKLKLLIADLEKAKMDFVAGKNVDFAPLFDRVHEVDEAANSNAYQNLVSIRSKEKEKKAYESVIGFEEKAEGNDPVKLLDAVINILKGTLEANKEVGDKLSEIYKAN
;
A
#
# COMPACT_ATOMS: atom_id res chain seq x y z
N MET A 1 -32.00 -13.97 -37.73
CA MET A 1 -31.04 -14.69 -36.89
C MET A 1 -31.85 -15.63 -36.02
N THR A 2 -31.45 -16.89 -35.97
CA THR A 2 -31.97 -17.85 -35.00
C THR A 2 -31.47 -17.47 -33.59
N GLN A 3 -32.15 -17.93 -32.54
CA GLN A 3 -31.69 -17.72 -31.17
C GLN A 3 -30.24 -18.23 -30.96
N SER A 4 -29.89 -19.34 -31.62
CA SER A 4 -28.54 -19.89 -31.59
C SER A 4 -27.50 -18.98 -32.26
N GLU A 5 -27.89 -18.24 -33.30
CA GLU A 5 -27.02 -17.26 -33.97
C GLU A 5 -26.83 -15.99 -33.13
N ILE A 6 -27.89 -15.49 -32.48
CA ILE A 6 -27.78 -14.34 -31.55
C ILE A 6 -26.91 -14.74 -30.35
N PHE A 7 -27.06 -15.96 -29.85
CA PHE A 7 -26.24 -16.51 -28.77
C PHE A 7 -24.77 -16.68 -29.17
N SER A 8 -24.51 -17.23 -30.36
CA SER A 8 -23.16 -17.35 -30.90
C SER A 8 -22.51 -15.98 -31.12
N LEU A 9 -23.31 -14.98 -31.54
CA LEU A 9 -22.86 -13.61 -31.70
C LEU A 9 -22.49 -13.00 -30.34
N ALA A 10 -23.39 -13.05 -29.34
CA ALA A 10 -23.11 -12.56 -27.99
C ALA A 10 -21.86 -13.21 -27.39
N LYS A 11 -21.73 -14.54 -27.51
CA LYS A 11 -20.54 -15.29 -27.08
C LYS A 11 -19.26 -14.81 -27.78
N SER A 12 -19.32 -14.56 -29.09
CA SER A 12 -18.17 -14.06 -29.86
C SER A 12 -17.76 -12.63 -29.48
N LEU A 13 -18.70 -11.82 -29.01
CA LEU A 13 -18.48 -10.42 -28.62
C LEU A 13 -17.73 -10.29 -27.29
N TYR A 14 -17.94 -11.20 -26.34
CA TYR A 14 -17.14 -11.24 -25.10
C TYR A 14 -15.69 -11.72 -25.34
N THR A 15 -15.43 -12.38 -26.46
CA THR A 15 -14.12 -13.00 -26.74
C THR A 15 -13.21 -12.20 -27.67
N ASN A 16 -13.71 -11.17 -28.37
CA ASN A 16 -12.95 -10.44 -29.39
C ASN A 16 -12.59 -9.01 -28.96
N ILE A 17 -11.31 -8.65 -29.15
CA ILE A 17 -10.71 -7.37 -28.73
C ILE A 17 -10.93 -6.24 -29.77
N LYS A 18 -11.33 -6.56 -31.01
CA LYS A 18 -11.60 -5.56 -32.07
C LYS A 18 -13.00 -5.71 -32.64
N ILE A 19 -13.71 -4.59 -32.68
CA ILE A 19 -15.02 -4.44 -33.32
C ILE A 19 -14.74 -4.06 -34.78
N ASP A 20 -15.10 -4.91 -35.73
CA ASP A 20 -15.04 -4.62 -37.16
C ASP A 20 -16.43 -4.31 -37.74
N GLU A 21 -16.48 -3.85 -38.99
CA GLU A 21 -17.74 -3.55 -39.70
C GLU A 21 -18.66 -4.78 -39.80
N GLU A 22 -18.10 -5.99 -39.82
CA GLU A 22 -18.89 -7.22 -39.91
C GLU A 22 -19.66 -7.46 -38.61
N VAL A 23 -19.03 -7.23 -37.46
CA VAL A 23 -19.65 -7.30 -36.13
C VAL A 23 -20.73 -6.24 -35.96
N ILE A 24 -20.48 -5.00 -36.39
CA ILE A 24 -21.46 -3.91 -36.32
C ILE A 24 -22.69 -4.22 -37.19
N ASN A 25 -22.48 -4.77 -38.38
CA ASN A 25 -23.58 -5.18 -39.26
C ASN A 25 -24.42 -6.30 -38.64
N LYS A 26 -23.79 -7.30 -38.00
CA LYS A 26 -24.50 -8.38 -37.29
C LYS A 26 -25.29 -7.86 -36.08
N LEU A 27 -24.74 -6.90 -35.34
CA LEU A 27 -25.43 -6.24 -34.22
C LEU A 27 -26.65 -5.44 -34.69
N ASN A 28 -26.52 -4.69 -35.78
CA ASN A 28 -27.66 -3.95 -36.37
C ASN A 28 -28.74 -4.90 -36.90
N MET A 29 -28.37 -6.05 -37.47
CA MET A 29 -29.34 -7.08 -37.86
C MET A 29 -30.07 -7.66 -36.64
N ALA A 30 -29.34 -7.99 -35.58
CA ALA A 30 -29.93 -8.49 -34.33
C ALA A 30 -30.89 -7.46 -33.72
N PHE A 31 -30.49 -6.18 -33.64
CA PHE A 31 -31.35 -5.10 -33.16
C PHE A 31 -32.70 -5.03 -33.90
N ASN A 32 -32.69 -5.06 -35.23
CA ASN A 32 -33.91 -4.98 -36.04
C ASN A 32 -34.86 -6.16 -35.80
N GLU A 33 -34.31 -7.35 -35.61
CA GLU A 33 -35.10 -8.56 -35.34
C GLU A 33 -35.68 -8.54 -33.92
N LEU A 34 -34.90 -8.14 -32.92
CA LEU A 34 -35.40 -7.99 -31.55
C LEU A 34 -36.49 -6.91 -31.48
N TYR A 35 -36.33 -5.79 -32.20
CA TYR A 35 -37.37 -4.76 -32.30
C TYR A 35 -38.68 -5.29 -32.91
N ALA A 36 -38.57 -6.09 -33.98
CA ALA A 36 -39.73 -6.70 -34.62
C ALA A 36 -40.48 -7.63 -33.67
N VAL A 37 -39.76 -8.45 -32.91
CA VAL A 37 -40.33 -9.35 -31.89
C VAL A 37 -40.97 -8.57 -30.75
N ALA A 38 -40.29 -7.55 -30.21
CA ALA A 38 -40.82 -6.68 -29.17
C ALA A 38 -42.13 -6.01 -29.59
N SER A 39 -42.18 -5.52 -30.84
CA SER A 39 -43.29 -4.73 -31.36
C SER A 39 -44.59 -5.51 -31.51
N VAL A 40 -44.54 -6.83 -31.65
CA VAL A 40 -45.70 -7.70 -31.88
C VAL A 40 -46.06 -8.58 -30.67
N HIS A 41 -45.38 -8.38 -29.53
CA HIS A 41 -45.64 -9.16 -28.32
C HIS A 41 -47.06 -8.94 -27.78
N THR A 42 -47.75 -10.02 -27.40
CA THR A 42 -49.19 -10.02 -27.06
C THR A 42 -49.47 -9.47 -25.65
N ASP A 43 -48.56 -9.68 -24.70
CA ASP A 43 -48.62 -9.09 -23.35
C ASP A 43 -48.18 -7.61 -23.37
N PRO A 44 -49.04 -6.66 -22.96
CA PRO A 44 -48.74 -5.22 -22.98
C PRO A 44 -47.60 -4.78 -22.07
N VAL A 45 -47.44 -5.42 -20.91
CA VAL A 45 -46.39 -5.08 -19.92
C VAL A 45 -45.05 -5.57 -20.46
N LYS A 46 -44.99 -6.83 -20.89
CA LYS A 46 -43.79 -7.40 -21.50
C LYS A 46 -43.41 -6.67 -22.78
N ARG A 47 -44.39 -6.29 -23.61
CA ARG A 47 -44.18 -5.47 -24.80
C ARG A 47 -43.48 -4.15 -24.46
N SER A 48 -43.91 -3.47 -23.40
CA SER A 48 -43.26 -2.24 -22.94
C SER A 48 -41.81 -2.49 -22.51
N THR A 49 -41.55 -3.55 -21.75
CA THR A 49 -40.20 -3.93 -21.28
C THR A 49 -39.29 -4.31 -22.46
N PHE A 50 -39.76 -5.11 -23.40
CA PHE A 50 -39.01 -5.49 -24.59
C PHE A 50 -38.69 -4.28 -25.47
N LEU A 51 -39.65 -3.37 -25.66
CA LEU A 51 -39.39 -2.14 -26.41
C LEU A 51 -38.35 -1.26 -25.71
N GLN A 52 -38.36 -1.20 -24.38
CA GLN A 52 -37.35 -0.46 -23.62
C GLN A 52 -35.95 -1.06 -23.81
N LEU A 53 -35.80 -2.37 -23.64
CA LEU A 53 -34.52 -3.06 -23.85
C LEU A 53 -33.98 -2.87 -25.26
N VAL A 54 -34.86 -2.89 -26.27
CA VAL A 54 -34.43 -2.63 -27.64
C VAL A 54 -33.96 -1.18 -27.82
N MET A 55 -34.63 -0.20 -27.19
CA MET A 55 -34.16 1.18 -27.22
C MET A 55 -32.81 1.35 -26.50
N ASP A 56 -32.61 0.64 -25.39
CA ASP A 56 -31.34 0.65 -24.66
C ASP A 56 -30.22 0.00 -25.49
N LEU A 57 -30.51 -1.10 -26.18
CA LEU A 57 -29.59 -1.73 -27.13
C LEU A 57 -29.15 -0.74 -28.21
N LYS A 58 -30.09 0.00 -28.80
CA LYS A 58 -29.79 1.01 -29.81
C LYS A 58 -28.86 2.10 -29.26
N ASN A 59 -29.15 2.60 -28.07
CA ASN A 59 -28.39 3.67 -27.43
C ASN A 59 -26.94 3.22 -27.13
N GLU A 60 -26.76 1.99 -26.67
CA GLU A 60 -25.42 1.46 -26.41
C GLU A 60 -24.66 1.11 -27.71
N LEU A 61 -25.35 0.68 -28.76
CA LEU A 61 -24.77 0.51 -30.09
C LEU A 61 -24.26 1.85 -30.66
N GLU A 62 -25.03 2.93 -30.55
CA GLU A 62 -24.63 4.28 -31.00
C GLU A 62 -23.41 4.83 -30.24
N LYS A 63 -23.22 4.40 -28.98
CA LYS A 63 -22.03 4.73 -28.17
C LYS A 63 -20.83 3.82 -28.43
N GLY A 64 -20.97 2.81 -29.29
CA GLY A 64 -19.94 1.78 -29.52
C GLY A 64 -19.71 0.84 -28.33
N ALA A 65 -20.66 0.75 -27.39
CA ALA A 65 -20.55 -0.07 -26.19
C ALA A 65 -20.98 -1.52 -26.45
N VAL A 66 -20.10 -2.27 -27.12
CA VAL A 66 -20.42 -3.60 -27.67
C VAL A 66 -20.67 -4.67 -26.61
N SER A 67 -19.95 -4.66 -25.48
CA SER A 67 -20.20 -5.60 -24.37
C SER A 67 -21.60 -5.39 -23.77
N LYS A 68 -22.00 -4.13 -23.55
CA LYS A 68 -23.34 -3.80 -23.05
C LYS A 68 -24.43 -4.13 -24.05
N SER A 69 -24.13 -3.97 -25.34
CA SER A 69 -25.04 -4.38 -26.41
C SER A 69 -25.26 -5.90 -26.39
N ALA A 70 -24.21 -6.69 -26.11
CA ALA A 70 -24.33 -8.13 -25.92
C ALA A 70 -25.17 -8.49 -24.68
N ASP A 71 -24.96 -7.80 -23.55
CA ASP A 71 -25.74 -7.99 -22.32
C ASP A 71 -27.23 -7.75 -22.55
N ILE A 72 -27.60 -6.65 -23.21
CA ILE A 72 -29.00 -6.29 -23.47
C ILE A 72 -29.66 -7.30 -24.43
N MET A 73 -28.92 -7.80 -25.43
CA MET A 73 -29.43 -8.87 -26.31
C MET A 73 -29.68 -10.16 -25.53
N LEU A 74 -28.80 -10.53 -24.60
CA LEU A 74 -28.98 -11.71 -23.75
C LEU A 74 -30.14 -11.54 -22.76
N GLU A 75 -30.30 -10.34 -22.19
CA GLU A 75 -31.44 -10.00 -21.33
C GLU A 75 -32.77 -10.12 -22.09
N PHE A 76 -32.83 -9.58 -23.30
CA PHE A 76 -33.98 -9.71 -24.20
C PHE A 76 -34.33 -11.18 -24.47
N LEU A 77 -33.33 -12.01 -24.78
CA LEU A 77 -33.52 -13.45 -24.98
C LEU A 77 -33.99 -14.15 -23.69
N SER A 78 -33.48 -13.75 -22.53
CA SER A 78 -33.89 -14.32 -21.23
C SER A 78 -35.36 -14.05 -20.91
N LEU A 79 -35.85 -12.85 -21.24
CA LEU A 79 -37.24 -12.45 -21.01
C LEU A 79 -38.21 -13.05 -22.03
N LEU A 80 -37.75 -13.30 -23.27
CA LEU A 80 -38.51 -14.10 -24.24
C LEU A 80 -38.72 -15.53 -23.75
N HIS A 81 -37.72 -16.09 -23.05
CA HIS A 81 -37.81 -17.40 -22.45
C HIS A 81 -38.60 -17.44 -21.13
N ASP A 82 -39.08 -16.30 -20.65
CA ASP A 82 -39.98 -16.21 -19.49
C ASP A 82 -41.36 -16.84 -19.77
N GLU A 83 -41.68 -17.19 -21.03
CA GLU A 83 -42.80 -18.10 -21.35
C GLU A 83 -42.52 -19.57 -20.95
N LYS A 84 -41.26 -19.95 -20.76
CA LYS A 84 -40.85 -21.29 -20.25
C LYS A 84 -40.44 -21.30 -18.78
N ARG A 85 -40.24 -20.14 -18.14
CA ARG A 85 -39.99 -20.05 -16.69
C ARG A 85 -41.21 -20.43 -15.83
N VAL A 86 -42.39 -20.58 -16.42
CA VAL A 86 -43.64 -20.93 -15.71
C VAL A 86 -43.90 -22.45 -15.69
N GLU A 87 -43.14 -23.28 -16.41
CA GLU A 87 -43.40 -24.73 -16.51
C GLU A 87 -42.16 -25.63 -16.27
N SER A 88 -41.19 -25.14 -15.51
CA SER A 88 -40.31 -26.07 -14.78
C SER A 88 -40.27 -25.66 -13.32
N ASP A 89 -40.99 -26.43 -12.52
CA ASP A 89 -40.71 -26.61 -11.11
C ASP A 89 -39.20 -26.79 -10.91
N ILE A 90 -38.48 -25.71 -10.61
CA ILE A 90 -37.20 -25.78 -9.90
C ILE A 90 -37.55 -25.69 -8.41
N GLU A 91 -38.30 -26.69 -7.95
CA GLU A 91 -38.33 -27.05 -6.54
C GLU A 91 -37.00 -27.73 -6.20
N ASN A 92 -36.24 -27.10 -5.30
CA ASN A 92 -35.03 -27.58 -4.59
C ASN A 92 -33.68 -27.39 -5.29
N ASP A 93 -32.94 -26.31 -5.00
CA ASP A 93 -31.50 -26.28 -5.34
C ASP A 93 -30.53 -25.84 -4.23
N PHE A 94 -31.04 -25.47 -3.05
CA PHE A 94 -30.19 -25.31 -1.87
C PHE A 94 -30.70 -26.19 -0.74
N LYS A 95 -30.00 -27.30 -0.48
CA LYS A 95 -30.15 -27.98 0.81
C LYS A 95 -29.65 -27.02 1.88
N ARG A 96 -30.56 -26.55 2.73
CA ARG A 96 -30.25 -25.59 3.79
C ARG A 96 -29.13 -26.12 4.69
N GLU A 97 -29.11 -27.43 4.94
CA GLU A 97 -28.08 -28.11 5.71
C GLU A 97 -26.69 -27.94 5.08
N ASP A 98 -26.57 -28.01 3.75
CA ASP A 98 -25.29 -27.86 3.04
C ASP A 98 -24.77 -26.41 3.14
N LEU A 99 -25.66 -25.42 3.08
CA LEU A 99 -25.31 -24.01 3.28
C LEU A 99 -24.82 -23.76 4.72
N ILE A 100 -25.52 -24.32 5.70
CA ILE A 100 -25.16 -24.22 7.12
C ILE A 100 -23.79 -24.86 7.35
N GLU A 101 -23.56 -26.06 6.81
CA GLU A 101 -22.28 -26.76 7.01
C GLU A 101 -21.14 -26.05 6.29
N THR A 102 -21.37 -25.51 5.09
CA THR A 102 -20.38 -24.67 4.38
C THR A 102 -19.98 -23.46 5.22
N PHE A 103 -20.96 -22.75 5.78
CA PHE A 103 -20.70 -21.60 6.66
C PHE A 103 -19.95 -22.00 7.93
N LYS A 104 -20.35 -23.10 8.59
CA LYS A 104 -19.64 -23.63 9.77
C LYS A 104 -18.20 -23.99 9.46
N GLU A 105 -17.96 -24.63 8.32
CA GLU A 105 -16.60 -24.97 7.90
C GLU A 105 -15.77 -23.72 7.62
N ASN A 106 -16.34 -22.72 6.96
CA ASN A 106 -15.67 -21.43 6.75
C ASN A 106 -15.34 -20.73 8.08
N LEU A 107 -16.25 -20.74 9.06
CA LEU A 107 -15.96 -20.22 10.41
C LEU A 107 -14.79 -20.97 11.07
N ARG A 108 -14.71 -22.30 10.93
CA ARG A 108 -13.57 -23.09 11.44
C ARG A 108 -12.28 -22.70 10.72
N ILE A 109 -12.30 -22.56 9.39
CA ILE A 109 -11.15 -22.12 8.60
C ILE A 109 -10.70 -20.73 9.05
N MET A 110 -11.60 -19.75 9.16
CA MET A 110 -11.24 -18.42 9.64
C MET A 110 -10.68 -18.46 11.06
N SER A 111 -11.28 -19.22 11.99
CA SER A 111 -10.80 -19.30 13.37
C SER A 111 -9.36 -19.78 13.49
N LYS A 112 -8.93 -20.65 12.55
CA LYS A 112 -7.59 -21.23 12.53
C LYS A 112 -6.59 -20.43 11.70
N TYR A 113 -6.99 -19.92 10.53
CA TYR A 113 -6.09 -19.33 9.55
C TYR A 113 -6.29 -17.82 9.33
N ASN A 114 -7.41 -17.23 9.76
CA ASN A 114 -7.70 -15.80 9.62
C ASN A 114 -8.48 -15.26 10.83
N SER A 115 -7.79 -15.15 11.97
CA SER A 115 -8.37 -14.73 13.25
C SER A 115 -9.05 -13.36 13.19
N SER A 116 -8.52 -12.43 12.38
CA SER A 116 -9.09 -11.09 12.23
C SER A 116 -10.48 -11.11 11.60
N LEU A 117 -10.64 -11.89 10.52
CA LEU A 117 -11.90 -12.05 9.81
C LEU A 117 -12.91 -12.83 10.67
N PHE A 118 -12.43 -13.87 11.38
CA PHE A 118 -13.27 -14.64 12.32
C PHE A 118 -13.82 -13.78 13.45
N VAL A 119 -12.96 -13.07 14.18
CA VAL A 119 -13.37 -12.26 15.33
C VAL A 119 -14.30 -11.13 14.89
N GLY A 120 -13.97 -10.43 13.80
CA GLY A 120 -14.81 -9.36 13.28
C GLY A 120 -16.19 -9.87 12.85
N LEU A 121 -16.24 -10.96 12.07
CA LEU A 121 -17.52 -11.57 11.67
C LEU A 121 -18.33 -12.02 12.89
N MET A 122 -17.73 -12.77 13.82
CA MET A 122 -18.44 -13.26 15.02
C MET A 122 -18.95 -12.13 15.90
N THR A 123 -18.24 -11.00 15.93
CA THR A 123 -18.66 -9.79 16.62
C THR A 123 -19.89 -9.16 15.95
N CYS A 124 -19.92 -9.14 14.62
CA CYS A 124 -21.11 -8.74 13.84
C CYS A 124 -22.30 -9.70 14.08
N LEU A 125 -22.06 -11.00 14.24
CA LEU A 125 -23.13 -12.00 14.41
C LEU A 125 -23.67 -12.07 15.85
N PHE A 126 -22.81 -11.89 16.85
CA PHE A 126 -23.14 -12.06 18.28
C PHE A 126 -22.74 -10.86 19.15
N PRO A 127 -23.18 -9.64 18.80
CA PRO A 127 -22.77 -8.40 19.48
C PRO A 127 -23.06 -8.40 20.99
N ASP A 128 -24.20 -8.94 21.43
CA ASP A 128 -24.55 -9.04 22.86
C ASP A 128 -23.61 -9.95 23.66
N LYS A 129 -22.87 -10.83 22.99
CA LYS A 129 -21.86 -11.69 23.61
C LYS A 129 -20.48 -11.00 23.71
N CYS A 130 -20.34 -9.82 23.11
CA CYS A 130 -19.15 -8.98 23.08
C CYS A 130 -19.20 -7.80 24.07
N LYS A 131 -20.39 -7.32 24.47
CA LYS A 131 -20.60 -6.13 25.32
C LYS A 131 -20.01 -6.20 26.75
N ALA A 132 -19.21 -7.21 27.09
CA ALA A 132 -18.77 -7.47 28.47
C ALA A 132 -17.25 -7.38 28.74
N GLU A 133 -16.38 -7.14 27.75
CA GLU A 133 -14.91 -7.21 27.96
C GLU A 133 -14.10 -6.15 27.17
N GLU A 134 -12.87 -5.88 27.65
CA GLU A 134 -11.85 -4.95 27.13
C GLU A 134 -11.55 -5.13 25.62
N GLU A 135 -11.06 -4.07 24.99
CA GLU A 135 -10.64 -4.04 23.58
C GLU A 135 -9.82 -5.29 23.17
N VAL A 136 -10.21 -5.96 22.08
CA VAL A 136 -9.51 -7.17 21.62
C VAL A 136 -8.10 -6.81 21.18
N ASN A 137 -7.10 -7.31 21.91
CA ASN A 137 -5.68 -7.03 21.70
C ASN A 137 -4.87 -8.34 21.59
N LYS A 138 -3.55 -8.24 21.41
CA LYS A 138 -2.67 -9.42 21.24
C LYS A 138 -2.72 -10.38 22.44
N GLU A 139 -3.03 -9.90 23.64
CA GLU A 139 -3.00 -10.69 24.87
C GLU A 139 -4.30 -11.48 25.11
N ASN A 140 -5.44 -10.99 24.60
CA ASN A 140 -6.75 -11.61 24.82
C ASN A 140 -7.39 -12.25 23.57
N VAL A 141 -6.80 -12.08 22.37
CA VAL A 141 -7.37 -12.60 21.11
C VAL A 141 -7.59 -14.12 21.12
N GLY A 142 -6.68 -14.89 21.71
CA GLY A 142 -6.80 -16.36 21.78
C GLY A 142 -8.01 -16.83 22.59
N LYS A 143 -8.27 -16.19 23.73
CA LYS A 143 -9.45 -16.46 24.58
C LYS A 143 -10.75 -16.11 23.85
N THR A 144 -10.74 -14.99 23.13
CA THR A 144 -11.88 -14.53 22.32
C THR A 144 -12.22 -15.54 21.22
N ILE A 145 -11.21 -16.05 20.51
CA ILE A 145 -11.39 -17.09 19.48
C ILE A 145 -11.98 -18.37 20.08
N GLU A 146 -11.45 -18.85 21.21
CA GLU A 146 -11.95 -20.06 21.86
C GLU A 146 -13.42 -19.91 22.29
N LYS A 147 -13.78 -18.76 22.86
CA LYS A 147 -15.16 -18.42 23.24
C LYS A 147 -16.08 -18.46 22.02
N PHE A 148 -15.72 -17.79 20.92
CA PHE A 148 -16.54 -17.78 19.70
C PHE A 148 -16.63 -19.15 19.03
N SER A 149 -15.56 -19.94 19.07
CA SER A 149 -15.53 -21.28 18.47
C SER A 149 -16.60 -22.21 19.03
N LYS A 150 -16.98 -22.03 20.31
CA LYS A 150 -18.06 -22.79 20.96
C LYS A 150 -19.44 -22.55 20.31
N TYR A 151 -19.64 -21.41 19.65
CA TYR A 151 -20.90 -21.06 18.99
C TYR A 151 -21.01 -21.57 17.55
N ILE A 152 -19.90 -21.92 16.90
CA ILE A 152 -19.89 -22.40 15.49
C ILE A 152 -20.84 -23.58 15.33
N ASN A 153 -20.75 -24.57 16.22
CA ASN A 153 -21.59 -25.77 16.14
C ASN A 153 -23.08 -25.48 16.37
N ASN A 154 -23.38 -24.39 17.09
CA ASN A 154 -24.74 -23.97 17.42
C ASN A 154 -25.41 -23.12 16.33
N TYR A 155 -24.69 -22.70 15.29
CA TYR A 155 -25.26 -21.95 14.16
C TYR A 155 -26.35 -22.77 13.43
N LYS A 156 -27.52 -22.16 13.16
CA LYS A 156 -28.69 -22.81 12.55
C LYS A 156 -29.12 -22.14 11.23
N GLY A 157 -28.29 -21.31 10.63
CA GLY A 157 -28.58 -20.68 9.35
C GLY A 157 -29.44 -19.42 9.47
N GLU A 158 -29.38 -18.73 10.61
CA GLU A 158 -30.16 -17.53 10.92
C GLU A 158 -29.97 -16.43 9.86
N LEU A 159 -28.79 -16.35 9.25
CA LEU A 159 -28.40 -15.30 8.30
C LEU A 159 -28.56 -15.70 6.82
N ILE A 160 -29.10 -16.87 6.52
CA ILE A 160 -29.28 -17.32 5.12
C ILE A 160 -30.31 -16.44 4.41
N ASN A 161 -31.44 -16.17 5.07
CA ASN A 161 -32.59 -15.44 4.49
C ASN A 161 -32.88 -14.11 5.19
N GLN A 162 -32.09 -13.75 6.21
CA GLN A 162 -32.26 -12.51 6.96
C GLN A 162 -31.03 -11.61 6.72
N LYS A 163 -31.23 -10.30 6.94
CA LYS A 163 -30.12 -9.34 7.04
C LYS A 163 -29.38 -9.56 8.35
N LEU A 164 -28.13 -9.13 8.41
CA LEU A 164 -27.37 -8.97 9.62
C LEU A 164 -28.14 -8.03 10.57
N VAL A 165 -28.59 -8.54 11.71
CA VAL A 165 -29.34 -7.74 12.69
C VAL A 165 -28.36 -6.84 13.41
N ASN A 166 -28.50 -5.53 13.19
CA ASN A 166 -27.70 -4.48 13.82
C ASN A 166 -27.97 -4.48 15.33
N TYR A 167 -26.99 -4.84 16.17
CA TYR A 167 -26.96 -4.38 17.56
C TYR A 167 -25.81 -3.39 17.70
N THR A 168 -26.20 -2.13 17.62
CA THR A 168 -25.44 -0.96 18.04
C THR A 168 -24.89 -1.14 19.45
N ASP A 169 -23.56 -1.29 19.58
CA ASP A 169 -22.69 -0.69 20.63
C ASP A 169 -21.29 -1.34 20.58
N LEU A 170 -20.51 -1.05 19.53
CA LEU A 170 -19.08 -1.34 19.55
C LEU A 170 -18.34 -0.08 19.11
N GLU A 171 -17.61 0.55 20.03
CA GLU A 171 -16.97 1.86 19.91
C GLU A 171 -15.79 1.94 18.91
N SER A 172 -15.57 0.95 18.04
CA SER A 172 -14.36 0.88 17.21
C SER A 172 -14.54 1.14 15.70
N ILE A 173 -15.76 1.21 15.16
CA ILE A 173 -16.01 1.55 13.74
C ILE A 173 -16.37 3.04 13.63
N ASN A 174 -15.78 3.77 12.68
CA ASN A 174 -16.02 5.21 12.49
C ASN A 174 -17.51 5.50 12.27
N GLN A 175 -18.09 6.48 12.97
CA GLN A 175 -19.53 6.80 12.92
C GLN A 175 -20.00 7.15 11.48
N MET A 176 -19.14 7.75 10.66
CA MET A 176 -19.42 8.03 9.25
C MET A 176 -19.43 6.77 8.35
N GLU A 177 -18.63 5.75 8.66
CA GLU A 177 -18.69 4.44 7.94
C GLU A 177 -19.93 3.63 8.35
N ARG A 178 -20.48 3.86 9.56
CA ARG A 178 -21.71 3.23 10.03
C ARG A 178 -22.94 3.73 9.27
N GLU A 179 -23.01 5.04 9.02
CA GLU A 179 -24.18 5.68 8.41
C GLU A 179 -24.30 5.43 6.90
N SER A 180 -23.21 5.12 6.19
CA SER A 180 -23.24 4.88 4.73
C SER A 180 -23.45 3.42 4.33
N ILE A 181 -23.07 2.44 5.17
CA ILE A 181 -23.04 1.02 4.78
C ILE A 181 -24.30 0.25 5.20
N TYR A 182 -24.93 0.58 6.33
CA TYR A 182 -25.78 -0.41 7.04
C TYR A 182 -27.28 -0.13 7.12
N ASP A 183 -27.76 1.06 6.76
CA ASP A 183 -29.17 1.42 6.95
C ASP A 183 -29.83 1.92 5.66
N ASN A 184 -29.79 1.07 4.62
CA ASN A 184 -30.68 1.22 3.46
C ASN A 184 -31.84 0.21 3.56
N PRO A 185 -33.02 0.62 4.06
CA PRO A 185 -34.17 -0.27 4.21
C PRO A 185 -34.65 -0.86 2.88
N ASN A 186 -34.27 -0.27 1.74
CA ASN A 186 -34.67 -0.69 0.40
C ASN A 186 -33.75 -1.75 -0.23
N ARG A 187 -32.65 -2.14 0.43
CA ARG A 187 -31.73 -3.19 -0.05
C ARG A 187 -32.12 -4.56 0.50
N ASN A 188 -32.13 -5.61 -0.31
CA ASN A 188 -32.33 -6.98 0.12
C ASN A 188 -31.33 -7.91 -0.56
N TYR A 189 -30.85 -8.91 0.18
CA TYR A 189 -29.82 -9.84 -0.28
C TYR A 189 -30.36 -11.27 -0.20
N SER A 190 -30.28 -12.02 -1.29
CA SER A 190 -30.71 -13.41 -1.36
C SER A 190 -29.69 -14.28 -2.09
N LEU A 191 -29.62 -15.56 -1.71
CA LEU A 191 -28.95 -16.57 -2.51
C LEU A 191 -29.85 -16.92 -3.70
N ASP A 192 -29.24 -17.10 -4.87
CA ASP A 192 -29.95 -17.40 -6.11
C ASP A 192 -29.08 -18.30 -6.99
N LEU A 193 -29.62 -18.75 -8.11
CA LEU A 193 -28.86 -19.38 -9.18
C LEU A 193 -28.67 -18.41 -10.34
N ASP A 194 -27.49 -18.42 -10.95
CA ASP A 194 -27.33 -17.85 -12.28
C ASP A 194 -28.08 -18.70 -13.33
N TYR A 195 -28.16 -18.22 -14.57
CA TYR A 195 -28.82 -18.93 -15.65
C TYR A 195 -28.26 -20.34 -15.90
N CYS A 196 -26.95 -20.53 -15.69
CA CYS A 196 -26.27 -21.82 -15.84
C CYS A 196 -26.40 -22.73 -14.60
N GLY A 197 -27.14 -22.32 -13.56
CA GLY A 197 -27.35 -23.10 -12.34
C GLY A 197 -26.19 -23.01 -11.34
N ASN A 198 -25.26 -22.06 -11.48
CA ASN A 198 -24.24 -21.80 -10.46
C ASN A 198 -24.82 -20.97 -9.32
N LYS A 199 -24.34 -21.23 -8.10
CA LYS A 199 -24.74 -20.47 -6.91
C LYS A 199 -24.26 -19.03 -7.02
N SER A 200 -25.17 -18.08 -6.81
CA SER A 200 -24.93 -16.66 -6.93
C SER A 200 -25.59 -15.87 -5.79
N ILE A 201 -25.32 -14.57 -5.75
CA ILE A 201 -25.88 -13.63 -4.78
C ILE A 201 -26.63 -12.56 -5.57
N LYS A 202 -27.92 -12.43 -5.25
CA LYS A 202 -28.82 -11.43 -5.79
C LYS A 202 -29.00 -10.31 -4.78
N VAL A 203 -28.85 -9.07 -5.26
CA VAL A 203 -29.08 -7.84 -4.50
C VAL A 203 -30.26 -7.12 -5.14
N VAL A 204 -31.27 -6.79 -4.35
CA VAL A 204 -32.38 -5.93 -4.78
C VAL A 204 -32.22 -4.59 -4.07
N ASP A 205 -31.96 -3.51 -4.81
CA ASP A 205 -31.83 -2.15 -4.25
C ASP A 205 -32.81 -1.23 -4.99
N ASN A 206 -33.68 -0.53 -4.25
CA ASN A 206 -34.70 0.36 -4.81
C ASN A 206 -35.55 -0.29 -5.92
N ASN A 207 -35.93 -1.56 -5.76
CA ASN A 207 -36.66 -2.40 -6.72
C ASN A 207 -35.88 -2.80 -7.99
N GLU A 208 -34.62 -2.44 -8.12
CA GLU A 208 -33.74 -2.94 -9.17
C GLU A 208 -33.00 -4.19 -8.70
N THR A 209 -32.87 -5.19 -9.58
CA THR A 209 -32.16 -6.44 -9.29
C THR A 209 -30.76 -6.40 -9.88
N PHE A 210 -29.77 -6.73 -9.05
CA PHE A 210 -28.37 -6.84 -9.41
C PHE A 210 -27.84 -8.24 -9.07
N TYR A 211 -27.10 -8.84 -9.98
CA TYR A 211 -26.21 -9.97 -9.69
C TYR A 211 -24.78 -9.42 -9.64
N LEU A 212 -24.04 -9.70 -8.56
CA LEU A 212 -22.69 -9.16 -8.39
C LEU A 212 -21.62 -9.81 -9.30
N PRO A 213 -21.67 -11.13 -9.56
CA PRO A 213 -21.08 -11.69 -10.77
C PRO A 213 -22.13 -11.70 -11.90
N SER A 214 -21.76 -12.20 -13.08
CA SER A 214 -22.68 -12.43 -14.19
C SER A 214 -23.89 -13.27 -13.72
N GLY A 215 -25.09 -12.73 -13.92
CA GLY A 215 -26.34 -13.47 -13.69
C GLY A 215 -26.57 -14.58 -14.73
N TYR A 216 -25.71 -14.67 -15.74
CA TYR A 216 -25.77 -15.72 -16.76
C TYR A 216 -24.85 -16.89 -16.41
N ASP A 217 -23.54 -16.64 -16.31
CA ASP A 217 -22.53 -17.66 -15.99
C ASP A 217 -21.34 -17.01 -15.24
N SER A 218 -21.38 -17.10 -13.92
CA SER A 218 -20.36 -16.52 -13.03
C SER A 218 -18.96 -17.14 -13.20
N LYS A 219 -18.89 -18.44 -13.55
CA LYS A 219 -17.62 -19.15 -13.75
C LYS A 219 -16.97 -18.77 -15.08
N LEU A 220 -17.78 -18.60 -16.13
CA LEU A 220 -17.29 -18.11 -17.41
C LEU A 220 -16.74 -16.69 -17.29
N GLU A 221 -17.44 -15.81 -16.57
CA GLU A 221 -16.95 -14.47 -16.28
C GLU A 221 -15.60 -14.51 -15.54
N ALA A 222 -15.52 -15.26 -14.44
CA ALA A 222 -14.27 -15.42 -13.68
C ALA A 222 -13.11 -15.91 -14.55
N THR A 223 -13.37 -16.88 -15.43
CA THR A 223 -12.38 -17.41 -16.39
C THR A 223 -11.96 -16.35 -17.40
N ALA A 224 -12.91 -15.58 -17.94
CA ALA A 224 -12.64 -14.50 -18.90
C ALA A 224 -11.80 -13.38 -18.26
N ILE A 225 -12.13 -12.97 -17.03
CA ILE A 225 -11.37 -11.99 -16.26
C ILE A 225 -9.92 -12.47 -16.06
N PHE A 226 -9.74 -13.72 -15.61
CA PHE A 226 -8.41 -14.31 -15.44
C PHE A 226 -7.62 -14.27 -16.75
N ASN A 227 -8.19 -14.77 -17.85
CA ASN A 227 -7.50 -14.79 -19.14
C ASN A 227 -7.24 -13.41 -19.77
N SER A 228 -7.91 -12.35 -19.29
CA SER A 228 -7.75 -10.99 -19.81
C SER A 228 -6.49 -10.27 -19.32
N ILE A 229 -5.83 -10.78 -18.28
CA ILE A 229 -4.67 -10.14 -17.68
C ILE A 229 -3.39 -10.93 -17.96
N ASN A 230 -2.26 -10.24 -17.93
CA ASN A 230 -0.95 -10.88 -18.08
C ASN A 230 -0.50 -11.50 -16.76
N HIS A 231 -0.42 -12.82 -16.70
CA HIS A 231 0.11 -13.53 -15.54
C HIS A 231 1.63 -13.64 -15.60
N ARG A 232 2.31 -13.06 -14.60
CA ARG A 232 3.77 -13.14 -14.44
C ARG A 232 4.11 -13.88 -13.15
N ILE A 233 5.37 -14.30 -13.03
CA ILE A 233 5.96 -14.78 -11.77
C ILE A 233 5.95 -13.60 -10.78
N ASP A 234 5.71 -13.90 -9.51
CA ASP A 234 5.66 -12.95 -8.39
C ASP A 234 4.61 -11.82 -8.54
N SER A 235 3.52 -12.07 -9.27
CA SER A 235 2.45 -11.10 -9.46
C SER A 235 1.61 -10.92 -8.19
N ALA A 236 1.14 -9.69 -7.97
CA ALA A 236 0.12 -9.39 -6.97
C ALA A 236 -1.23 -9.11 -7.67
N TYR A 237 -2.26 -9.88 -7.34
CA TYR A 237 -3.61 -9.69 -7.87
C TYR A 237 -4.50 -9.06 -6.81
N ILE A 238 -5.16 -7.97 -7.17
CA ILE A 238 -6.06 -7.25 -6.28
C ILE A 238 -7.47 -7.35 -6.85
N LEU A 239 -8.29 -8.19 -6.23
CA LEU A 239 -9.68 -8.45 -6.62
C LEU A 239 -10.61 -7.55 -5.79
N ILE A 240 -11.37 -6.68 -6.45
CA ILE A 240 -12.39 -5.83 -5.84
C ILE A 240 -13.76 -6.50 -6.06
N GLY A 241 -14.36 -6.94 -4.96
CA GLY A 241 -15.53 -7.80 -4.86
C GLY A 241 -15.11 -9.26 -4.65
N LEU A 242 -15.63 -9.90 -3.59
CA LEU A 242 -15.62 -11.35 -3.46
C LEU A 242 -16.83 -11.94 -4.20
N ALA A 243 -17.98 -11.28 -4.10
CA ALA A 243 -19.25 -11.74 -4.67
C ALA A 243 -19.54 -13.20 -4.27
N ASN A 244 -19.81 -14.10 -5.22
CA ASN A 244 -20.05 -15.52 -4.94
C ASN A 244 -18.76 -16.37 -4.80
N GLY A 245 -17.58 -15.76 -4.91
CA GLY A 245 -16.27 -16.41 -4.75
C GLY A 245 -15.68 -17.05 -6.00
N ASP A 246 -16.39 -17.10 -7.13
CA ASP A 246 -15.89 -17.77 -8.35
C ASP A 246 -14.62 -17.12 -8.92
N CYS A 247 -14.55 -15.77 -8.88
CA CYS A 247 -13.36 -15.04 -9.33
C CYS A 247 -12.16 -15.36 -8.44
N LEU A 248 -12.31 -15.27 -7.11
CA LEU A 248 -11.23 -15.61 -6.18
C LEU A 248 -10.76 -17.05 -6.36
N LYS A 249 -11.69 -18.00 -6.49
CA LYS A 249 -11.38 -19.41 -6.73
C LYS A 249 -10.58 -19.61 -8.02
N THR A 250 -11.02 -18.97 -9.11
CA THR A 250 -10.36 -19.07 -10.41
C THR A 250 -8.92 -18.56 -10.34
N PHE A 251 -8.68 -17.45 -9.64
CA PHE A 251 -7.33 -16.93 -9.44
C PHE A 251 -6.47 -17.85 -8.57
N LEU A 252 -7.02 -18.42 -7.49
CA LEU A 252 -6.28 -19.36 -6.63
C LEU A 252 -5.87 -20.63 -7.38
N ASP A 253 -6.79 -21.21 -8.16
CA ASP A 253 -6.61 -22.47 -8.87
C ASP A 253 -5.62 -22.35 -10.05
N ASN A 254 -5.57 -21.18 -10.71
CA ASN A 254 -4.80 -21.00 -11.94
C ASN A 254 -3.52 -20.15 -11.77
N SER A 255 -3.38 -19.42 -10.66
CA SER A 255 -2.16 -18.66 -10.37
C SER A 255 -1.06 -19.55 -9.80
N LYS A 256 0.19 -19.25 -10.17
CA LYS A 256 1.37 -19.87 -9.57
C LYS A 256 1.48 -19.59 -8.06
N GLU A 257 2.22 -20.42 -7.34
CA GLU A 257 2.33 -20.39 -5.87
C GLU A 257 3.07 -19.17 -5.30
N ASP A 258 3.90 -18.53 -6.11
CA ASP A 258 4.59 -17.28 -5.82
C ASP A 258 3.68 -16.04 -5.97
N ASN A 259 2.53 -16.18 -6.65
CA ASN A 259 1.57 -15.09 -6.78
C ASN A 259 0.71 -14.94 -5.53
N GLU A 260 0.51 -13.69 -5.11
CA GLU A 260 -0.31 -13.32 -3.96
C GLU A 260 -1.60 -12.61 -4.40
N ILE A 261 -2.69 -12.86 -3.67
CA ILE A 261 -4.02 -12.35 -3.99
C ILE A 261 -4.54 -11.54 -2.80
N ILE A 262 -4.96 -10.31 -3.04
CA ILE A 262 -5.76 -9.51 -2.11
C ILE A 262 -7.18 -9.47 -2.65
N CYS A 263 -8.16 -9.92 -1.88
CA CYS A 263 -9.58 -9.82 -2.22
C CYS A 263 -10.26 -8.86 -1.23
N VAL A 264 -10.95 -7.85 -1.76
CA VAL A 264 -11.63 -6.82 -0.96
C VAL A 264 -13.12 -6.87 -1.25
N GLU A 265 -13.95 -7.15 -0.26
CA GLU A 265 -15.41 -7.14 -0.39
C GLU A 265 -16.00 -5.86 0.23
N PRO A 266 -16.61 -4.97 -0.58
CA PRO A 266 -17.19 -3.72 -0.11
C PRO A 266 -18.38 -3.87 0.86
N ASP A 267 -19.11 -4.99 0.82
CA ASP A 267 -20.36 -5.17 1.57
C ASP A 267 -20.34 -6.43 2.44
N VAL A 268 -20.50 -6.26 3.76
CA VAL A 268 -20.48 -7.38 4.71
C VAL A 268 -21.63 -8.37 4.48
N GLU A 269 -22.79 -7.92 4.00
CA GLU A 269 -23.94 -8.79 3.74
C GLU A 269 -23.61 -9.74 2.60
N VAL A 270 -23.00 -9.22 1.53
CA VAL A 270 -22.49 -10.01 0.41
C VAL A 270 -21.47 -11.02 0.90
N PHE A 271 -20.51 -10.59 1.72
CA PHE A 271 -19.52 -11.48 2.32
C PHE A 271 -20.18 -12.62 3.11
N VAL A 272 -21.16 -12.31 3.97
CA VAL A 272 -21.87 -13.32 4.78
C VAL A 272 -22.63 -14.31 3.89
N LYS A 273 -23.32 -13.84 2.84
CA LYS A 273 -23.98 -14.73 1.87
C LYS A 273 -22.96 -15.59 1.12
N ALA A 274 -21.83 -15.01 0.70
CA ALA A 274 -20.74 -15.73 0.05
C ALA A 274 -20.25 -16.89 0.91
N MET A 275 -20.09 -16.70 2.21
CA MET A 275 -19.63 -17.74 3.14
C MET A 275 -20.59 -18.93 3.27
N HIS A 276 -21.82 -18.85 2.76
CA HIS A 276 -22.75 -19.98 2.70
C HIS A 276 -22.60 -20.82 1.42
N ILE A 277 -22.03 -20.25 0.35
CA ILE A 277 -21.98 -20.87 -0.98
C ILE A 277 -20.55 -21.12 -1.49
N PHE A 278 -19.59 -20.34 -1.01
CA PHE A 278 -18.16 -20.41 -1.35
C PHE A 278 -17.39 -21.03 -0.19
N LYS A 279 -16.53 -22.00 -0.48
CA LYS A 279 -15.65 -22.61 0.52
C LYS A 279 -14.29 -21.90 0.50
N LEU A 280 -13.90 -21.31 1.64
CA LEU A 280 -12.61 -20.67 1.80
C LEU A 280 -11.46 -21.69 1.61
N PRO A 281 -10.36 -21.27 0.96
CA PRO A 281 -9.15 -22.10 0.90
C PRO A 281 -8.52 -22.24 2.30
N LYS A 282 -7.99 -23.42 2.61
CA LYS A 282 -7.11 -23.61 3.78
C LYS A 282 -5.71 -23.08 3.44
N GLN A 283 -5.07 -22.41 4.39
CA GLN A 283 -3.75 -21.80 4.21
C GLN A 283 -2.77 -22.39 5.23
N GLU A 284 -2.30 -23.61 4.99
CA GLU A 284 -1.53 -24.38 5.98
C GLU A 284 -0.04 -24.00 6.03
N ASP A 285 0.57 -23.65 4.90
CA ASP A 285 2.00 -23.33 4.81
C ASP A 285 2.26 -21.84 4.58
N LYS A 286 1.90 -21.32 3.39
CA LYS A 286 2.08 -19.92 3.00
C LYS A 286 0.73 -19.25 2.78
N VAL A 287 0.55 -18.08 3.38
CA VAL A 287 -0.62 -17.22 3.13
C VAL A 287 -0.48 -16.62 1.73
N ARG A 288 -1.20 -17.20 0.76
CA ARG A 288 -1.27 -16.69 -0.63
C ARG A 288 -2.44 -15.74 -0.89
N CYS A 289 -3.41 -15.68 0.03
CA CYS A 289 -4.61 -14.89 -0.17
C CYS A 289 -5.02 -14.14 1.10
N TYR A 290 -5.30 -12.85 0.95
CA TYR A 290 -5.74 -11.96 2.02
C TYR A 290 -7.12 -11.44 1.70
N ILE A 291 -8.10 -11.67 2.58
CA ILE A 291 -9.48 -11.22 2.40
C ILE A 291 -9.76 -10.08 3.38
N PHE A 292 -10.20 -8.96 2.82
CA PHE A 292 -10.61 -7.76 3.56
C PHE A 292 -12.07 -7.45 3.29
N VAL A 293 -12.82 -7.15 4.35
CA VAL A 293 -14.25 -6.82 4.27
C VAL A 293 -14.50 -5.52 5.01
N ASN A 294 -15.18 -4.57 4.36
CA ASN A 294 -15.58 -3.33 5.01
C ASN A 294 -16.48 -3.60 6.21
N GLY A 295 -16.27 -2.88 7.31
CA GLY A 295 -16.96 -3.10 8.57
C GLY A 295 -16.50 -4.32 9.39
N ILE A 296 -15.61 -5.17 8.87
CA ILE A 296 -14.96 -6.24 9.65
C ILE A 296 -13.48 -5.91 9.87
N ASN A 297 -12.66 -6.01 8.81
CA ASN A 297 -11.19 -5.87 8.90
C ASN A 297 -10.61 -4.97 7.80
N GLY A 298 -11.45 -4.27 7.01
CA GLY A 298 -11.02 -3.40 5.92
C GLY A 298 -10.02 -2.30 6.31
N THR A 299 -10.05 -1.83 7.57
CA THR A 299 -9.07 -0.86 8.10
C THR A 299 -7.63 -1.37 8.11
N LYS A 300 -7.43 -2.70 8.10
CA LYS A 300 -6.10 -3.34 8.08
C LYS A 300 -5.53 -3.47 6.67
N LEU A 301 -6.30 -3.16 5.63
CA LEU A 301 -5.89 -3.29 4.22
C LEU A 301 -4.62 -2.47 3.93
N ASP A 302 -4.50 -1.26 4.47
CA ASP A 302 -3.34 -0.39 4.25
C ASP A 302 -2.01 -1.04 4.62
N ALA A 303 -1.97 -1.71 5.77
CA ALA A 303 -0.75 -2.34 6.28
C ALA A 303 -0.30 -3.47 5.36
N ILE A 304 -1.24 -4.25 4.82
CA ILE A 304 -0.94 -5.36 3.92
C ILE A 304 -0.60 -4.89 2.51
N ILE A 305 -1.29 -3.86 2.00
CA ILE A 305 -0.97 -3.24 0.69
C ILE A 305 0.51 -2.83 0.64
N GLN A 306 1.00 -2.17 1.69
CA GLN A 306 2.39 -1.69 1.76
C GLN A 306 3.43 -2.81 1.79
N HIS A 307 3.03 -4.03 2.18
CA HIS A 307 3.91 -5.20 2.18
C HIS A 307 3.84 -5.98 0.87
N ILE A 308 2.65 -6.09 0.26
CA ILE A 308 2.44 -6.87 -0.97
C ILE A 308 2.84 -6.08 -2.21
N ILE A 309 2.48 -4.79 -2.28
CA ILE A 309 2.86 -3.90 -3.39
C ILE A 309 4.24 -3.33 -3.10
N THR A 310 5.24 -4.19 -3.22
CA THR A 310 6.64 -3.77 -3.14
C THR A 310 7.03 -3.02 -4.42
N PRO A 311 8.06 -2.15 -4.35
CA PRO A 311 8.73 -1.58 -5.50
C PRO A 311 8.89 -2.52 -6.72
N GLN A 312 9.30 -3.76 -6.49
CA GLN A 312 9.56 -4.77 -7.51
C GLN A 312 8.28 -5.35 -8.12
N ARG A 313 7.20 -5.41 -7.33
CA ARG A 313 5.90 -5.95 -7.75
C ARG A 313 5.01 -4.93 -8.44
N VAL A 314 5.31 -3.62 -8.35
CA VAL A 314 4.53 -2.57 -9.02
C VAL A 314 4.27 -2.86 -10.51
N PRO A 315 5.26 -3.25 -11.34
CA PRO A 315 5.04 -3.52 -12.77
C PRO A 315 4.25 -4.81 -13.07
N VAL A 316 4.05 -5.65 -12.06
CA VAL A 316 3.37 -6.97 -12.17
C VAL A 316 2.15 -7.06 -11.25
N THR A 317 1.67 -5.91 -10.74
CA THR A 317 0.46 -5.82 -9.93
C THR A 317 -0.74 -5.51 -10.82
N SER A 318 -1.81 -6.30 -10.70
CA SER A 318 -3.07 -6.07 -11.43
C SER A 318 -4.21 -5.78 -10.46
N VAL A 319 -4.90 -4.65 -10.67
CA VAL A 319 -6.14 -4.32 -9.94
C VAL A 319 -7.33 -4.65 -10.82
N ILE A 320 -8.21 -5.51 -10.31
CA ILE A 320 -9.29 -6.16 -11.05
C ILE A 320 -10.57 -5.95 -10.27
N ALA A 321 -11.61 -5.43 -10.92
CA ALA A 321 -12.95 -5.36 -10.34
C ALA A 321 -13.86 -6.37 -11.05
N ILE A 322 -14.65 -7.13 -10.29
CA ILE A 322 -15.70 -8.00 -10.86
C ILE A 322 -16.73 -7.09 -11.54
N SER A 323 -17.22 -7.46 -12.74
CA SER A 323 -17.89 -6.52 -13.65
C SER A 323 -19.09 -5.80 -13.03
N ASN A 324 -19.99 -6.52 -12.36
CA ASN A 324 -21.15 -5.89 -11.73
C ASN A 324 -20.82 -5.28 -10.36
N CYS A 325 -19.76 -5.73 -9.67
CA CYS A 325 -19.22 -5.01 -8.52
C CYS A 325 -18.68 -3.63 -8.92
N PHE A 326 -18.01 -3.49 -10.07
CA PHE A 326 -17.58 -2.19 -10.61
C PHE A 326 -18.77 -1.25 -10.85
N ARG A 327 -19.89 -1.77 -11.35
CA ARG A 327 -21.11 -0.98 -11.61
C ARG A 327 -21.81 -0.58 -10.32
N TYR A 328 -22.05 -1.54 -9.42
CA TYR A 328 -22.84 -1.33 -8.22
C TYR A 328 -22.06 -0.59 -7.11
N TYR A 329 -20.78 -0.93 -6.92
CA TYR A 329 -19.87 -0.31 -5.95
C TYR A 329 -18.88 0.66 -6.61
N SER A 330 -19.33 1.43 -7.61
CA SER A 330 -18.44 2.27 -8.44
C SER A 330 -17.64 3.30 -7.63
N LYS A 331 -18.18 3.79 -6.51
CA LYS A 331 -17.50 4.72 -5.61
C LYS A 331 -16.39 4.02 -4.83
N GLU A 332 -16.72 2.91 -4.17
CA GLU A 332 -15.79 2.12 -3.35
C GLU A 332 -14.67 1.55 -4.24
N VAL A 333 -15.02 1.05 -5.44
CA VAL A 333 -14.05 0.56 -6.43
C VAL A 333 -13.09 1.67 -6.86
N ARG A 334 -13.57 2.91 -7.00
CA ARG A 334 -12.69 4.06 -7.28
C ARG A 334 -11.77 4.36 -6.11
N GLU A 335 -12.28 4.39 -4.88
CA GLU A 335 -11.48 4.63 -3.67
C GLU A 335 -10.37 3.58 -3.50
N TYR A 336 -10.69 2.30 -3.71
CA TYR A 336 -9.70 1.23 -3.70
C TYR A 336 -8.69 1.38 -4.83
N ASN A 337 -9.12 1.63 -6.06
CA ASN A 337 -8.22 1.85 -7.19
C ASN A 337 -7.24 2.98 -6.91
N GLU A 338 -7.73 4.12 -6.39
CA GLU A 338 -6.88 5.25 -5.98
C GLU A 338 -5.88 4.83 -4.90
N LYS A 339 -6.33 4.09 -3.88
CA LYS A 339 -5.47 3.57 -2.80
C LYS A 339 -4.35 2.68 -3.32
N PHE A 340 -4.65 1.73 -4.21
CA PHE A 340 -3.66 0.85 -4.82
C PHE A 340 -2.73 1.62 -5.78
N HIS A 341 -3.25 2.56 -6.57
CA HIS A 341 -2.44 3.42 -7.42
C HIS A 341 -1.45 4.26 -6.62
N LYS A 342 -1.90 4.84 -5.49
CA LYS A 342 -1.03 5.58 -4.57
C LYS A 342 0.07 4.68 -4.02
N ALA A 343 -0.28 3.50 -3.52
CA ALA A 343 0.70 2.53 -3.03
C ALA A 343 1.74 2.16 -4.10
N SER A 344 1.30 1.93 -5.34
CA SER A 344 2.19 1.66 -6.48
C SER A 344 3.13 2.83 -6.79
N LYS A 345 2.63 4.07 -6.78
CA LYS A 345 3.46 5.28 -6.96
C LYS A 345 4.51 5.40 -5.86
N TRP A 346 4.10 5.23 -4.59
CA TRP A 346 5.02 5.23 -3.44
C TRP A 346 6.07 4.12 -3.54
N GLY A 347 5.66 2.91 -3.94
CA GLY A 347 6.57 1.80 -4.21
C GLY A 347 7.61 2.14 -5.26
N ALA A 348 7.21 2.74 -6.39
CA ALA A 348 8.12 3.17 -7.44
C ALA A 348 9.10 4.28 -6.97
N MET A 349 8.61 5.30 -6.24
CA MET A 349 9.45 6.36 -5.66
C MET A 349 10.50 5.81 -4.68
N ASN A 350 10.08 4.90 -3.81
CA ASN A 350 10.97 4.22 -2.87
C ASN A 350 12.00 3.36 -3.61
N LEU A 351 11.62 2.69 -4.71
CA LEU A 351 12.56 1.95 -5.55
C LEU A 351 13.64 2.87 -6.11
N ASN A 352 13.22 3.97 -6.72
CA ASN A 352 14.10 4.92 -7.37
C ASN A 352 15.07 5.50 -6.35
N THR A 353 14.59 5.81 -5.14
CA THR A 353 15.44 6.27 -4.04
C THR A 353 16.46 5.20 -3.64
N LYS A 354 16.04 3.94 -3.43
CA LYS A 354 16.96 2.83 -3.11
C LYS A 354 18.00 2.60 -4.21
N ILE A 355 17.62 2.74 -5.47
CA ILE A 355 18.51 2.54 -6.62
C ILE A 355 19.51 3.69 -6.75
N LEU A 356 19.03 4.94 -6.72
CA LEU A 356 19.87 6.12 -6.92
C LEU A 356 20.76 6.42 -5.71
N ARG A 357 20.29 6.09 -4.50
CA ARG A 357 20.94 6.47 -3.25
C ARG A 357 21.49 5.30 -2.45
N GLY A 358 21.18 4.05 -2.82
CA GLY A 358 21.58 2.85 -2.09
C GLY A 358 23.09 2.74 -1.86
N TYR A 359 23.92 3.16 -2.85
CA TYR A 359 25.37 3.28 -2.69
C TYR A 359 25.72 4.06 -1.43
N ASN A 360 25.29 5.32 -1.40
CA ASN A 360 25.68 6.26 -0.37
C ASN A 360 25.03 5.90 0.96
N SER A 361 23.78 5.44 0.94
CA SER A 361 23.07 5.07 2.16
C SER A 361 23.71 3.87 2.86
N VAL A 362 24.18 2.86 2.14
CA VAL A 362 24.89 1.70 2.74
C VAL A 362 26.24 2.12 3.31
N GLU A 363 27.04 2.90 2.57
CA GLU A 363 28.33 3.37 3.08
C GLU A 363 28.15 4.21 4.35
N ASN A 364 27.21 5.15 4.33
CA ASN A 364 26.88 5.96 5.49
C ASN A 364 26.35 5.12 6.66
N ALA A 365 25.50 4.12 6.43
CA ALA A 365 24.99 3.26 7.49
C ALA A 365 26.13 2.53 8.23
N ILE A 366 27.12 2.03 7.50
CA ILE A 366 28.30 1.39 8.12
C ILE A 366 29.11 2.42 8.91
N LEU A 367 29.32 3.63 8.36
CA LEU A 367 30.04 4.72 9.05
C LEU A 367 29.29 5.25 10.28
N ASN A 368 27.96 5.20 10.26
CA ASN A 368 27.10 5.73 11.32
C ASN A 368 26.87 4.73 12.45
N LEU A 369 27.03 3.41 12.22
CA LEU A 369 26.79 2.41 13.25
C LEU A 369 27.64 2.63 14.53
N PRO A 370 28.96 2.93 14.46
CA PRO A 370 29.76 3.23 15.65
C PRO A 370 29.28 4.46 16.43
N ILE A 371 28.59 5.39 15.77
CA ILE A 371 27.98 6.57 16.39
C ILE A 371 26.68 6.17 17.07
N PHE A 372 25.82 5.43 16.35
CA PHE A 372 24.53 4.93 16.85
C PHE A 372 24.66 4.14 18.13
N ILE A 373 25.58 3.16 18.17
CA ILE A 373 25.70 2.28 19.34
C ILE A 373 26.14 3.03 20.62
N LYS A 374 26.73 4.22 20.46
CA LYS A 374 27.15 5.11 21.56
C LYS A 374 26.13 6.22 21.87
N ASN A 375 24.98 6.22 21.18
CA ASN A 375 23.97 7.26 21.22
C ASN A 375 22.57 6.68 21.48
N SER A 376 21.54 7.48 21.21
CA SER A 376 20.14 7.17 21.43
C SER A 376 19.43 6.76 20.12
N SER A 377 18.28 6.10 20.23
CA SER A 377 17.40 5.85 19.09
C SER A 377 16.26 6.86 19.06
N ILE A 378 15.46 6.79 18.01
CA ILE A 378 14.23 7.56 17.89
C ILE A 378 13.24 7.28 19.04
N TYR A 379 13.25 6.09 19.65
CA TYR A 379 12.42 5.78 20.81
C TYR A 379 12.77 6.68 22.01
N GLU A 380 14.06 6.82 22.35
CA GLU A 380 14.49 7.69 23.44
C GLU A 380 14.22 9.17 23.15
N ALA A 381 14.29 9.60 21.89
CA ALA A 381 13.90 10.96 21.49
C ALA A 381 12.42 11.23 21.78
N VAL A 382 11.54 10.26 21.51
CA VAL A 382 10.10 10.35 21.78
C VAL A 382 9.86 10.34 23.29
N ALA A 383 10.50 9.40 24.00
CA ALA A 383 10.36 9.28 25.45
C ALA A 383 10.79 10.54 26.21
N ALA A 384 11.86 11.21 25.76
CA ALA A 384 12.37 12.44 26.38
C ALA A 384 11.36 13.60 26.36
N LEU A 385 10.43 13.62 25.39
CA LEU A 385 9.47 14.71 25.20
C LEU A 385 8.02 14.34 25.48
N LYS A 386 7.72 13.08 25.82
CA LYS A 386 6.36 12.55 25.95
C LYS A 386 5.48 13.28 26.97
N GLU A 387 6.07 13.79 28.05
CA GLU A 387 5.38 14.55 29.10
C GLU A 387 5.06 16.00 28.72
N TYR A 388 5.54 16.47 27.56
CA TYR A 388 5.40 17.85 27.08
C TYR A 388 4.49 17.94 25.85
N LYS A 389 3.56 17.00 25.72
CA LYS A 389 2.61 16.94 24.60
C LYS A 389 1.68 18.15 24.51
N ASP A 390 1.51 18.91 25.60
CA ASP A 390 0.76 20.15 25.63
C ASP A 390 1.50 21.33 24.97
N ARG A 391 2.72 21.13 24.48
CA ARG A 391 3.51 22.13 23.74
C ARG A 391 3.26 22.06 22.25
N THR A 392 3.44 23.20 21.57
CA THR A 392 3.37 23.25 20.10
C THR A 392 4.73 22.91 19.48
N ALA A 393 4.72 22.03 18.47
CA ALA A 393 5.88 21.74 17.64
C ALA A 393 5.87 22.59 16.37
N PHE A 394 6.88 23.43 16.20
CA PHE A 394 7.08 24.27 15.01
C PHE A 394 8.05 23.57 14.06
N ILE A 395 7.52 23.02 12.97
CA ILE A 395 8.29 22.29 11.96
C ILE A 395 8.76 23.27 10.90
N VAL A 396 10.08 23.46 10.81
CA VAL A 396 10.69 24.47 9.94
C VAL A 396 11.34 23.80 8.72
N GLY A 397 10.75 24.04 7.55
CA GLY A 397 11.30 23.70 6.24
C GLY A 397 12.12 24.84 5.62
N ALA A 398 12.79 24.58 4.51
CA ALA A 398 13.64 25.54 3.79
C ALA A 398 12.97 26.19 2.56
N GLY A 399 11.64 26.22 2.55
CA GLY A 399 10.84 26.79 1.46
C GLY A 399 10.98 28.32 1.37
N PRO A 400 10.82 28.91 0.17
CA PRO A 400 11.01 30.34 -0.03
C PRO A 400 10.17 31.26 0.87
N SER A 401 8.99 30.81 1.33
CA SER A 401 8.14 31.62 2.19
C SER A 401 8.69 31.82 3.61
N LEU A 402 9.70 31.04 4.04
CA LEU A 402 10.25 31.12 5.39
C LEU A 402 10.70 32.55 5.74
N ASP A 403 11.36 33.26 4.81
CA ASP A 403 11.89 34.61 5.03
C ASP A 403 10.81 35.64 5.41
N LYS A 404 9.52 35.36 5.16
CA LYS A 404 8.43 36.32 5.42
C LYS A 404 8.13 36.49 6.91
N ASN A 405 8.18 35.41 7.69
CA ASN A 405 7.71 35.39 9.07
C ASN A 405 8.63 34.61 10.03
N VAL A 406 9.81 34.16 9.60
CA VAL A 406 10.76 33.40 10.42
C VAL A 406 11.10 34.05 11.77
N ASP A 407 11.16 35.39 11.85
CA ASP A 407 11.49 36.12 13.08
C ASP A 407 10.44 35.93 14.20
N GLU A 408 9.21 35.54 13.87
CA GLU A 408 8.18 35.21 14.85
C GLU A 408 8.58 34.02 15.73
N LEU A 409 9.40 33.08 15.21
CA LEU A 409 9.88 31.92 15.94
C LEU A 409 10.76 32.28 17.16
N LYS A 410 11.33 33.49 17.20
CA LYS A 410 12.09 33.97 18.37
C LYS A 410 11.24 34.00 19.64
N LYS A 411 9.92 34.24 19.49
CA LYS A 411 8.99 34.40 20.61
C LYS A 411 8.61 33.05 21.26
N VAL A 412 8.89 31.93 20.60
CA VAL A 412 8.53 30.58 21.09
C VAL A 412 9.72 29.79 21.60
N LYS A 413 10.95 30.33 21.57
CA LYS A 413 12.12 29.65 22.14
C LYS A 413 11.85 29.28 23.59
N ASN A 414 12.11 28.01 23.95
CA ASN A 414 11.81 27.39 25.24
C ASN A 414 10.32 27.33 25.61
N LYS A 415 9.39 27.83 24.79
CA LYS A 415 7.95 27.82 25.08
C LYS A 415 7.17 26.88 24.19
N GLY A 416 7.61 26.70 22.95
CA GLY A 416 7.31 25.58 22.07
C GLY A 416 8.61 24.99 21.53
N ILE A 417 8.54 23.84 20.86
CA ILE A 417 9.72 23.18 20.31
C ILE A 417 9.91 23.56 18.84
N ILE A 418 11.10 24.04 18.48
CA ILE A 418 11.47 24.36 17.09
C ILE A 418 12.24 23.17 16.52
N ILE A 419 11.63 22.47 15.55
CA ILE A 419 12.22 21.30 14.88
C ILE A 419 12.51 21.67 13.44
N ALA A 420 13.78 21.69 13.05
CA ALA A 420 14.19 22.14 11.73
C ALA A 420 14.63 20.98 10.84
N SER A 421 14.25 21.01 9.56
CA SER A 421 14.99 20.26 8.53
C SER A 421 16.41 20.80 8.40
N ASP A 422 17.38 19.94 8.12
CA ASP A 422 18.78 20.35 7.93
C ASP A 422 18.99 21.55 6.98
N THR A 423 18.25 21.61 5.87
CA THR A 423 18.33 22.72 4.92
C THR A 423 17.80 24.05 5.45
N ALA A 424 16.98 24.06 6.51
CA ALA A 424 16.43 25.27 7.10
C ALA A 424 17.36 25.93 8.13
N VAL A 425 18.35 25.18 8.66
CA VAL A 425 19.19 25.62 9.77
C VAL A 425 19.96 26.90 9.45
N LYS A 426 20.53 27.01 8.25
CA LYS A 426 21.29 28.21 7.83
C LYS A 426 20.45 29.49 7.89
N ILE A 427 19.18 29.41 7.46
CA ILE A 427 18.27 30.55 7.48
C ILE A 427 17.93 30.92 8.92
N LEU A 428 17.60 29.93 9.76
CA LEU A 428 17.33 30.16 11.19
C LEU A 428 18.50 30.86 11.87
N PHE A 429 19.71 30.36 11.64
CA PHE A 429 20.94 30.96 12.18
C PHE A 429 21.20 32.39 11.71
N LYS A 430 20.93 32.70 10.44
CA LYS A 430 21.02 34.08 9.91
C LYS A 430 20.05 35.02 10.64
N HIS A 431 18.87 34.53 10.99
CA HIS A 431 17.89 35.26 11.78
C HIS A 431 18.16 35.23 13.29
N GLY A 432 19.22 34.56 13.75
CA GLY A 432 19.54 34.46 15.18
C GLY A 432 18.62 33.51 15.96
N ILE A 433 18.04 32.52 15.28
CA ILE A 433 17.21 31.47 15.87
C ILE A 433 18.01 30.17 15.90
N VAL A 434 18.02 29.50 17.05
CA VAL A 434 18.66 28.19 17.23
C VAL A 434 17.55 27.16 17.44
N PRO A 435 17.35 26.21 16.50
CA PRO A 435 16.35 25.17 16.67
C PRO A 435 16.68 24.28 17.87
N ASP A 436 15.66 23.68 18.46
CA ASP A 436 15.82 22.77 19.60
C ASP A 436 16.24 21.37 19.16
N LEU A 437 15.83 20.99 17.94
CA LEU A 437 16.09 19.70 17.32
C LEU A 437 16.24 19.85 15.80
N VAL A 438 17.18 19.13 15.20
CA VAL A 438 17.35 19.06 13.75
C VAL A 438 17.02 17.65 13.24
N VAL A 439 16.46 17.54 12.04
CA VAL A 439 16.24 16.25 11.35
C VAL A 439 17.08 16.20 10.09
N THR A 440 17.77 15.07 9.87
CA THR A 440 18.56 14.80 8.67
C THR A 440 18.47 13.33 8.26
N ILE A 441 18.21 13.04 6.99
CA ILE A 441 17.92 11.65 6.53
C ILE A 441 18.62 11.31 5.22
N ASP A 442 18.83 12.30 4.36
CA ASP A 442 19.38 12.04 3.03
C ASP A 442 20.85 11.56 3.10
N SER A 443 21.16 10.52 2.31
CA SER A 443 22.51 9.99 2.17
C SER A 443 23.42 10.81 1.25
N VAL A 444 22.85 11.77 0.51
CA VAL A 444 23.56 12.66 -0.42
C VAL A 444 23.07 14.08 -0.21
N LYS A 445 23.98 14.97 0.21
CA LYS A 445 23.76 16.42 0.30
C LYS A 445 25.05 17.19 0.02
N LYS A 446 24.88 18.47 -0.31
CA LYS A 446 25.98 19.44 -0.38
C LYS A 446 26.60 19.59 1.01
N LYS A 447 27.93 19.46 1.12
CA LYS A 447 28.66 19.52 2.41
C LYS A 447 28.47 20.85 3.11
N GLU A 448 28.27 21.90 2.33
CA GLU A 448 27.95 23.24 2.77
C GLU A 448 26.70 23.24 3.66
N THR A 449 25.76 22.31 3.51
CA THR A 449 24.59 22.21 4.42
C THR A 449 24.99 22.09 5.90
N PHE A 450 26.17 21.52 6.17
CA PHE A 450 26.66 21.18 7.52
C PHE A 450 27.93 21.97 7.91
N ASP A 451 28.23 23.09 7.24
CA ASP A 451 29.47 23.86 7.45
C ASP A 451 29.45 24.78 8.70
N ASP A 452 28.28 25.09 9.25
CA ASP A 452 28.14 25.89 10.46
C ASP A 452 28.38 25.03 11.71
N ASP A 453 29.45 25.33 12.45
CA ASP A 453 29.86 24.53 13.60
C ASP A 453 28.81 24.48 14.72
N ARG A 454 27.92 25.47 14.82
CA ARG A 454 26.84 25.49 15.82
C ARG A 454 25.87 24.33 15.65
N LEU A 455 25.74 23.77 14.45
CA LEU A 455 24.87 22.63 14.19
C LEU A 455 25.27 21.41 15.04
N LYS A 456 26.57 21.25 15.33
CA LYS A 456 27.10 20.14 16.13
C LYS A 456 26.64 20.16 17.59
N ASP A 457 26.16 21.30 18.08
CA ASP A 457 25.66 21.48 19.45
C ASP A 457 24.13 21.33 19.57
N ILE A 458 23.44 20.99 18.48
CA ILE A 458 21.98 20.85 18.47
C ILE A 458 21.64 19.37 18.41
N PRO A 459 20.75 18.85 19.27
CA PRO A 459 20.28 17.47 19.16
C PRO A 459 19.75 17.18 17.75
N THR A 460 20.04 15.99 17.22
CA THR A 460 19.71 15.65 15.83
C THR A 460 19.06 14.28 15.72
N ILE A 461 17.91 14.19 15.04
CA ILE A 461 17.38 12.93 14.53
C ILE A 461 18.04 12.63 13.18
N ALA A 462 18.63 11.44 13.06
CA ALA A 462 19.33 11.00 11.87
C ALA A 462 18.76 9.70 11.30
N GLY A 463 18.54 9.60 9.99
CA GLY A 463 18.36 8.31 9.33
C GLY A 463 19.62 7.44 9.44
N ALA A 464 19.50 6.11 9.48
CA ALA A 464 20.68 5.24 9.59
C ALA A 464 21.66 5.46 8.42
N GLY A 465 21.13 5.66 7.21
CA GLY A 465 21.90 5.96 6.00
C GLY A 465 22.19 7.45 5.76
N ALA A 466 21.88 8.35 6.70
CA ALA A 466 22.10 9.80 6.53
C ALA A 466 23.58 10.13 6.30
N LEU A 467 23.86 11.17 5.51
CA LEU A 467 25.23 11.55 5.16
C LEU A 467 26.11 11.68 6.42
N ASN A 468 27.17 10.87 6.52
CA ASN A 468 27.96 10.74 7.76
C ASN A 468 28.51 12.06 8.29
N ILE A 469 28.84 13.03 7.42
CA ILE A 469 29.33 14.35 7.84
C ILE A 469 28.33 15.11 8.72
N ALA A 470 27.03 14.79 8.63
CA ALA A 470 25.99 15.40 9.43
C ALA A 470 26.02 14.95 10.90
N VAL A 471 26.69 13.84 11.22
CA VAL A 471 26.64 13.21 12.56
C VAL A 471 28.00 12.83 13.15
N LYS A 472 29.05 12.70 12.33
CA LYS A 472 30.35 12.16 12.79
C LYS A 472 31.06 12.98 13.88
N ASP A 473 30.90 14.30 13.85
CA ASP A 473 31.56 15.24 14.77
C ASP A 473 30.54 15.91 15.71
N HIS A 474 29.37 15.29 15.88
CA HIS A 474 28.29 15.84 16.70
C HIS A 474 28.68 15.83 18.19
N ARG A 475 28.43 16.96 18.87
CA ARG A 475 28.68 17.13 20.30
C ARG A 475 27.40 16.92 21.13
N ALA A 476 26.26 17.31 20.57
CA ALA A 476 24.95 17.02 21.12
C ALA A 476 24.51 15.58 20.81
N LYS A 477 23.42 15.14 21.45
CA LYS A 477 22.84 13.82 21.26
C LYS A 477 22.36 13.62 19.83
N VAL A 478 22.67 12.46 19.26
CA VAL A 478 22.11 12.00 17.99
C VAL A 478 21.09 10.88 18.27
N PHE A 479 19.94 10.94 17.61
CA PHE A 479 18.87 9.95 17.71
C PHE A 479 18.70 9.26 16.37
N PHE A 480 19.10 8.00 16.26
CA PHE A 480 19.00 7.30 14.99
C PHE A 480 17.62 6.68 14.78
N ILE A 481 17.10 6.83 13.56
CA ILE A 481 15.98 6.06 13.05
C ILE A 481 16.53 4.68 12.63
N THR A 482 15.81 3.62 12.97
CA THR A 482 16.15 2.21 12.66
C THR A 482 15.60 1.80 11.29
N ASP A 483 15.70 2.70 10.30
CA ASP A 483 15.16 2.54 8.93
C ASP A 483 16.00 1.62 8.02
N PHE A 484 17.04 1.00 8.58
CA PHE A 484 17.83 -0.08 7.99
C PHE A 484 17.68 -1.35 8.83
N ASP A 485 17.41 -2.49 8.20
CA ASP A 485 17.34 -3.78 8.91
C ASP A 485 18.65 -4.11 9.62
N TYR A 486 19.76 -3.58 9.12
CA TYR A 486 21.07 -3.65 9.78
C TYR A 486 21.10 -3.00 11.18
N PHE A 487 20.44 -1.85 11.37
CA PHE A 487 20.33 -1.19 12.68
C PHE A 487 19.26 -1.88 13.52
N ARG A 488 18.11 -2.18 12.90
CA ARG A 488 16.98 -2.84 13.55
C ARG A 488 17.33 -4.23 14.08
N TYR A 489 18.24 -4.94 13.42
CA TYR A 489 18.78 -6.22 13.90
C TYR A 489 19.34 -6.12 15.33
N PHE A 490 20.14 -5.09 15.63
CA PHE A 490 20.74 -4.93 16.96
C PHE A 490 19.73 -4.52 18.02
N ILE A 491 18.74 -3.70 17.65
CA ILE A 491 17.61 -3.37 18.52
C ILE A 491 16.87 -4.65 18.94
N LEU A 492 16.51 -5.50 17.96
CA LEU A 492 15.79 -6.75 18.23
C LEU A 492 16.65 -7.78 18.98
N LYS A 493 17.93 -7.90 18.64
CA LYS A 493 18.86 -8.86 19.26
C LYS A 493 18.97 -8.64 20.79
N TYR A 494 18.98 -7.39 21.23
CA TYR A 494 19.12 -7.02 22.64
C TYR A 494 17.81 -6.55 23.28
N ASP A 495 16.66 -6.90 22.68
CA ASP A 495 15.31 -6.59 23.19
C ASP A 495 15.11 -5.11 23.56
N LYS A 496 15.65 -4.22 22.72
CA LYS A 496 15.52 -2.76 22.88
C LYS A 496 14.18 -2.31 22.33
N GLN A 497 13.67 -1.22 22.90
CA GLN A 497 12.46 -0.58 22.42
C GLN A 497 12.70 0.09 21.07
N ASP A 498 11.68 0.09 20.22
CA ASP A 498 11.70 0.74 18.91
C ASP A 498 10.34 1.35 18.59
N VAL A 499 10.32 2.25 17.63
CA VAL A 499 9.09 2.81 17.05
C VAL A 499 9.11 2.68 15.54
N PHE A 500 7.97 2.29 14.97
CA PHE A 500 7.80 2.40 13.53
C PHE A 500 7.89 3.87 13.13
N PHE A 501 8.82 4.20 12.23
CA PHE A 501 9.06 5.56 11.80
C PHE A 501 8.78 5.73 10.30
N SER A 502 7.75 6.52 9.97
CA SER A 502 7.43 6.86 8.58
C SER A 502 8.09 8.18 8.20
N THR A 503 8.96 8.17 7.20
CA THR A 503 9.64 9.40 6.76
C THR A 503 8.76 10.29 5.88
N GLY A 504 7.68 9.76 5.30
CA GLY A 504 6.80 10.49 4.38
C GLY A 504 7.48 11.01 3.11
N GLY A 505 8.66 10.49 2.77
CA GLY A 505 9.41 10.84 1.56
C GLY A 505 10.31 12.08 1.66
N SER A 506 10.28 12.84 2.75
CA SER A 506 11.14 14.02 2.94
C SER A 506 11.66 14.19 4.38
N VAL A 507 12.69 15.01 4.56
CA VAL A 507 13.21 15.36 5.89
C VAL A 507 12.17 16.09 6.74
N ALA A 508 11.39 16.99 6.13
CA ALA A 508 10.39 17.78 6.84
C ALA A 508 9.17 16.94 7.25
N THR A 509 8.70 16.02 6.39
CA THR A 509 7.64 15.07 6.75
C THR A 509 8.06 14.12 7.87
N SER A 510 9.36 13.82 7.98
CA SER A 510 9.91 13.05 9.10
C SER A 510 9.86 13.82 10.42
N ALA A 511 10.11 15.13 10.39
CA ALA A 511 9.93 15.99 11.57
C ALA A 511 8.45 16.07 12.01
N ILE A 512 7.51 16.10 11.05
CA ILE A 512 6.07 15.98 11.33
C ILE A 512 5.78 14.63 12.00
N PHE A 513 6.25 13.52 11.41
CA PHE A 513 5.97 12.19 11.94
C PHE A 513 6.53 12.01 13.37
N TYR A 514 7.77 12.43 13.62
CA TYR A 514 8.33 12.45 14.97
C TYR A 514 7.43 13.20 15.96
N SER A 515 6.92 14.37 15.55
CA SER A 515 6.03 15.17 16.39
C SER A 515 4.71 14.47 16.70
N THR A 516 4.18 13.68 15.75
CA THR A 516 3.01 12.82 15.99
C THR A 516 3.32 11.66 16.96
N LEU A 517 4.53 11.11 16.95
CA LEU A 517 4.94 10.05 17.88
C LEU A 517 5.07 10.56 19.31
N VAL A 518 5.58 11.79 19.50
CA VAL A 518 5.58 12.47 20.80
C VAL A 518 4.14 12.74 21.27
N GLY A 519 3.25 13.00 20.31
CA GLY A 519 1.83 13.26 20.56
C GLY A 519 1.53 14.72 20.85
N PHE A 520 2.33 15.66 20.33
CA PHE A 520 2.09 17.10 20.51
C PHE A 520 0.66 17.48 20.10
N GLU A 521 0.03 18.37 20.86
CA GLU A 521 -1.34 18.84 20.61
C GLU A 521 -1.42 19.58 19.28
N ASN A 522 -0.44 20.43 18.99
CA ASN A 522 -0.36 21.21 17.75
C ASN A 522 0.99 21.01 17.05
N ILE A 523 0.95 20.76 15.75
CA ILE A 523 2.10 20.70 14.85
C ILE A 523 1.93 21.80 13.80
N VAL A 524 2.78 22.81 13.85
CA VAL A 524 2.71 24.00 12.99
C VAL A 524 3.77 23.94 11.91
N LEU A 525 3.35 23.98 10.64
CA LEU A 525 4.24 23.92 9.48
C LEU A 525 4.68 25.33 9.08
N VAL A 526 5.99 25.56 9.03
CA VAL A 526 6.59 26.85 8.70
C VAL A 526 7.65 26.66 7.61
N GLY A 527 7.58 27.46 6.54
CA GLY A 527 8.55 27.34 5.43
C GLY A 527 8.49 25.98 4.71
N MET A 528 7.35 25.28 4.75
CA MET A 528 7.13 24.02 4.03
C MET A 528 6.30 24.28 2.78
N ASP A 529 6.86 25.05 1.84
CA ASP A 529 6.10 25.61 0.72
C ASP A 529 5.42 24.55 -0.15
N LEU A 530 6.08 23.41 -0.39
CA LEU A 530 5.61 22.35 -1.30
C LEU A 530 5.18 22.92 -2.66
N ALA A 531 5.82 24.00 -3.08
CA ALA A 531 5.54 24.77 -4.28
C ALA A 531 6.78 25.55 -4.72
N MET A 532 6.80 25.98 -5.98
CA MET A 532 7.80 26.85 -6.60
C MET A 532 7.51 28.32 -6.26
N THR A 533 7.40 28.63 -4.97
CA THR A 533 7.06 29.97 -4.48
C THR A 533 8.06 31.00 -4.98
N GLY A 534 7.57 32.05 -5.66
CA GLY A 534 8.45 33.08 -6.23
C GLY A 534 9.43 32.57 -7.29
N LYS A 535 9.14 31.43 -7.95
CA LYS A 535 9.98 30.77 -8.97
C LYS A 535 11.32 30.25 -8.44
N LYS A 536 11.38 29.78 -7.19
CA LYS A 536 12.57 29.21 -6.55
C LYS A 536 12.26 27.86 -5.89
N PHE A 537 13.25 26.97 -5.73
CA PHE A 537 13.08 25.74 -4.96
C PHE A 537 13.28 25.97 -3.47
N HIS A 538 14.18 26.88 -3.11
CA HIS A 538 14.54 27.18 -1.72
C HIS A 538 14.56 28.68 -1.43
N ALA A 539 14.52 29.04 -0.15
CA ALA A 539 14.73 30.43 0.28
C ALA A 539 16.07 30.99 -0.21
N SER A 540 16.17 32.32 -0.36
CA SER A 540 17.15 32.98 -1.23
C SER A 540 18.63 32.66 -0.96
N ASP A 541 18.95 32.14 0.21
CA ASP A 541 20.32 31.90 0.66
C ASP A 541 20.68 30.42 0.88
N VAL A 542 19.78 29.47 0.63
CA VAL A 542 20.11 28.04 0.79
C VAL A 542 21.01 27.58 -0.37
N TYR A 543 20.65 27.96 -1.59
CA TYR A 543 21.44 27.73 -2.81
C TYR A 543 21.29 28.93 -3.76
N LYS A 544 22.35 29.30 -4.48
CA LYS A 544 22.26 30.29 -5.57
C LYS A 544 21.53 29.66 -6.76
N GLU A 545 20.22 29.79 -6.78
CA GLU A 545 19.36 29.28 -7.86
C GLU A 545 18.89 30.42 -8.77
N GLY A 546 18.79 30.12 -10.08
CA GLY A 546 18.15 31.00 -11.05
C GLY A 546 16.62 30.85 -11.03
N ASP A 547 15.92 31.76 -11.72
CA ASP A 547 14.46 31.68 -11.87
C ASP A 547 14.05 30.40 -12.63
N ILE A 548 13.02 29.73 -12.13
CA ILE A 548 12.47 28.51 -12.74
C ILE A 548 11.55 28.87 -13.93
N ASP A 549 11.72 28.15 -15.03
CA ASP A 549 10.79 28.18 -16.16
C ASP A 549 9.55 27.32 -15.87
N LEU A 550 8.47 27.98 -15.46
CA LEU A 550 7.20 27.34 -15.11
C LEU A 550 6.41 26.82 -16.34
N SER A 551 6.93 26.97 -17.56
CA SER A 551 6.31 26.39 -18.76
C SER A 551 6.59 24.89 -18.93
N ASP A 552 7.50 24.32 -18.13
CA ASP A 552 7.77 22.90 -18.12
C ASP A 552 6.51 22.09 -17.69
N PRO A 553 6.07 21.09 -18.48
CA PRO A 553 4.91 20.26 -18.16
C PRO A 553 4.97 19.54 -16.81
N GLN A 554 6.15 19.41 -16.21
CA GLN A 554 6.29 18.80 -14.88
C GLN A 554 5.64 19.64 -13.76
N PHE A 555 5.42 20.94 -13.98
CA PHE A 555 4.83 21.82 -12.99
C PHE A 555 3.30 21.82 -13.06
N ILE A 556 2.69 21.54 -11.91
CA ILE A 556 1.25 21.41 -11.76
C ILE A 556 0.74 22.65 -11.04
N LYS A 557 -0.26 23.32 -11.64
CA LYS A 557 -0.91 24.48 -11.05
C LYS A 557 -1.83 24.05 -9.91
N CYS A 558 -1.74 24.70 -8.76
CA CYS A 558 -2.47 24.35 -7.55
C CYS A 558 -2.95 25.59 -6.78
N GLU A 559 -3.87 25.38 -5.84
CA GLU A 559 -4.37 26.43 -4.95
C GLU A 559 -3.31 26.77 -3.88
N ALA A 560 -3.03 28.06 -3.72
CA ALA A 560 -2.09 28.58 -2.74
C ALA A 560 -2.72 28.73 -1.35
N TYR A 561 -1.88 28.86 -0.31
CA TYR A 561 -2.27 29.11 1.07
C TYR A 561 -3.33 30.21 1.24
N ASP A 562 -3.22 31.30 0.47
CA ASP A 562 -4.09 32.48 0.53
C ASP A 562 -5.28 32.43 -0.44
N GLY A 563 -5.52 31.28 -1.08
CA GLY A 563 -6.53 31.10 -2.12
C GLY A 563 -6.09 31.56 -3.52
N GLY A 564 -4.85 32.05 -3.66
CA GLY A 564 -4.22 32.34 -4.94
C GLY A 564 -3.75 31.09 -5.68
N GLU A 565 -2.76 31.26 -6.55
CA GLU A 565 -2.22 30.18 -7.40
C GLU A 565 -0.73 29.99 -7.17
N VAL A 566 -0.30 28.73 -7.10
CA VAL A 566 1.11 28.30 -7.04
C VAL A 566 1.35 27.14 -8.00
N TYR A 567 2.62 26.89 -8.32
CA TYR A 567 3.03 25.72 -9.09
C TYR A 567 3.76 24.73 -8.19
N SER A 568 3.46 23.45 -8.31
CA SER A 568 4.08 22.36 -7.54
C SER A 568 4.60 21.27 -8.47
N THR A 569 5.29 20.27 -7.93
CA THR A 569 5.77 19.09 -8.66
C THR A 569 5.10 17.83 -8.12
N PRO A 570 5.08 16.72 -8.88
CA PRO A 570 4.50 15.45 -8.40
C PRO A 570 5.03 15.00 -7.04
N ASP A 571 6.32 15.17 -6.76
CA ASP A 571 6.93 14.79 -5.48
C ASP A 571 6.41 15.65 -4.32
N TYR A 572 6.28 16.97 -4.53
CA TYR A 572 5.75 17.87 -3.50
C TYR A 572 4.27 17.64 -3.24
N LEU A 573 3.49 17.31 -4.27
CA LEU A 573 2.11 16.91 -4.11
C LEU A 573 1.99 15.56 -3.39
N ALA A 574 2.91 14.61 -3.63
CA ALA A 574 2.94 13.37 -2.86
C ALA A 574 3.23 13.63 -1.37
N TYR A 575 4.12 14.57 -1.03
CA TYR A 575 4.34 14.98 0.36
C TYR A 575 3.09 15.65 0.94
N ALA A 576 2.42 16.54 0.21
CA ALA A 576 1.17 17.15 0.65
C ALA A 576 0.11 16.08 0.94
N GLU A 577 -0.13 15.15 0.00
CA GLU A 577 -1.06 14.02 0.20
C GLU A 577 -0.69 13.15 1.40
N TRP A 578 0.60 12.92 1.65
CA TRP A 578 1.04 12.19 2.84
C TRP A 578 0.69 12.95 4.13
N ILE A 579 0.86 14.28 4.16
CA ILE A 579 0.47 15.11 5.31
C ILE A 579 -1.06 15.09 5.49
N GLU A 580 -1.84 15.18 4.40
CA GLU A 580 -3.30 15.06 4.42
C GLU A 580 -3.73 13.71 5.05
N ASP A 581 -3.15 12.60 4.59
CA ASP A 581 -3.47 11.27 5.07
C ASP A 581 -2.92 10.99 6.48
N CYS A 582 -1.83 11.65 6.87
CA CYS A 582 -1.34 11.66 8.25
C CYS A 582 -2.36 12.36 9.15
N SER A 583 -2.79 13.56 8.79
CA SER A 583 -3.75 14.37 9.55
C SER A 583 -5.08 13.64 9.78
N LYS A 584 -5.60 12.92 8.77
CA LYS A 584 -6.86 12.14 8.89
C LYS A 584 -6.79 11.01 9.92
N ARG A 585 -5.59 10.52 10.25
CA ARG A 585 -5.39 9.42 11.20
C ARG A 585 -5.18 9.91 12.64
N LEU A 586 -5.00 11.21 12.84
CA LEU A 586 -4.78 11.82 14.15
C LEU A 586 -6.13 12.21 14.77
N ARG A 587 -6.29 11.95 16.07
CA ARG A 587 -7.49 12.32 16.84
C ARG A 587 -7.26 13.54 17.73
N GLU A 588 -6.16 13.55 18.48
CA GLU A 588 -5.83 14.60 19.45
C GLU A 588 -4.89 15.67 18.88
N THR A 589 -3.95 15.26 18.01
CA THR A 589 -2.98 16.16 17.37
C THR A 589 -3.58 16.88 16.17
N LYS A 590 -3.38 18.19 16.10
CA LYS A 590 -3.74 19.03 14.95
C LYS A 590 -2.49 19.43 14.17
N ILE A 591 -2.51 19.17 12.86
CA ILE A 591 -1.53 19.75 11.94
C ILE A 591 -2.11 21.07 11.43
N ILE A 592 -1.32 22.13 11.45
CA ILE A 592 -1.71 23.49 11.07
C ILE A 592 -0.66 24.02 10.10
N ASN A 593 -1.12 24.52 8.96
CA ASN A 593 -0.26 25.13 7.95
C ASN A 593 -0.10 26.63 8.25
N SER A 594 1.14 27.07 8.49
CA SER A 594 1.50 28.49 8.66
C SER A 594 2.51 28.97 7.61
N THR A 595 2.57 28.25 6.48
CA THR A 595 3.48 28.55 5.38
C THR A 595 2.84 29.54 4.41
N GLU A 596 2.88 30.83 4.78
CA GLU A 596 2.25 31.95 4.06
C GLU A 596 2.92 32.22 2.69
N GLY A 597 2.55 31.45 1.67
CA GLY A 597 3.08 31.54 0.31
C GLY A 597 3.26 30.20 -0.37
N GLY A 598 3.13 29.11 0.39
CA GLY A 598 3.15 27.75 -0.12
C GLY A 598 1.81 27.26 -0.64
N LEU A 599 1.76 25.96 -0.87
CA LEU A 599 0.60 25.18 -1.25
C LEU A 599 -0.45 25.15 -0.12
N LYS A 600 -1.74 25.22 -0.49
CA LYS A 600 -2.83 24.85 0.42
C LYS A 600 -2.92 23.33 0.52
N ILE A 601 -2.78 22.80 1.74
CA ILE A 601 -2.86 21.36 2.00
C ILE A 601 -4.31 21.02 2.39
N ARG A 602 -4.96 20.07 1.72
CA ARG A 602 -6.41 19.86 1.87
C ARG A 602 -6.75 19.20 3.21
N GLY A 603 -7.80 19.68 3.87
CA GLY A 603 -8.21 19.16 5.17
C GLY A 603 -7.29 19.57 6.33
N ILE A 604 -6.34 20.47 6.08
CA ILE A 604 -5.46 21.07 7.08
C ILE A 604 -5.79 22.56 7.18
N GLU A 605 -5.88 23.07 8.41
CA GLU A 605 -6.20 24.47 8.66
C GLU A 605 -5.01 25.37 8.31
N ASN A 606 -5.30 26.52 7.69
CA ASN A 606 -4.32 27.58 7.44
C ASN A 606 -4.43 28.64 8.55
N ALA A 607 -3.35 28.93 9.26
CA ALA A 607 -3.29 29.96 10.31
C ALA A 607 -1.99 30.75 10.23
N LYS A 608 -2.02 32.05 10.58
CA LYS A 608 -0.79 32.86 10.61
C LYS A 608 0.15 32.37 11.69
N LEU A 609 1.44 32.40 11.40
CA LEU A 609 2.46 31.96 12.37
C LEU A 609 2.37 32.75 13.68
N SER A 610 2.12 34.06 13.61
CA SER A 610 1.94 34.94 14.78
C SER A 610 0.79 34.51 15.70
N ASP A 611 -0.28 33.93 15.15
CA ASP A 611 -1.43 33.49 15.94
C ASP A 611 -1.04 32.21 16.71
N MET A 612 -0.35 31.30 16.03
CA MET A 612 0.17 30.06 16.63
C MET A 612 1.23 30.32 17.71
N VAL A 613 2.08 31.32 17.49
CA VAL A 613 3.08 31.76 18.48
C VAL A 613 2.42 32.27 19.76
N THR A 614 1.28 32.94 19.64
CA THR A 614 0.53 33.48 20.79
C THR A 614 0.06 32.38 21.75
N LEU A 615 -0.23 31.17 21.24
CA LEU A 615 -0.63 30.02 22.07
C LEU A 615 0.44 29.59 23.08
N GLU A 616 1.71 29.86 22.79
CA GLU A 616 2.83 29.46 23.66
C GLU A 616 3.33 30.60 24.56
N GLN A 617 2.93 31.85 24.33
CA GLN A 617 3.53 33.02 25.01
C GLN A 617 3.43 32.98 26.53
N ASP A 618 2.33 32.46 27.07
CA ASP A 618 2.08 32.37 28.51
C ASP A 618 2.56 31.06 29.14
N LYS A 619 3.11 30.14 28.34
CA LYS A 619 3.59 28.85 28.85
C LYS A 619 4.93 29.00 29.56
N LYS A 620 5.15 28.11 30.54
CA LYS A 620 6.41 28.02 31.26
C LYS A 620 7.53 27.58 30.31
N GLU A 621 8.68 28.21 30.48
CA GLU A 621 9.89 27.88 29.74
C GLU A 621 10.39 26.46 30.08
N ILE A 622 10.82 25.74 29.05
CA ILE A 622 11.38 24.40 29.05
C ILE A 622 12.60 24.42 28.14
N ASP A 623 13.72 23.91 28.64
CA ASP A 623 14.91 23.68 27.83
C ASP A 623 14.82 22.31 27.12
N PHE A 624 14.17 22.29 25.95
CA PHE A 624 13.99 21.07 25.16
C PHE A 624 15.32 20.45 24.72
N THR A 625 16.31 21.29 24.38
CA THR A 625 17.64 20.86 24.00
C THR A 625 18.33 20.10 25.13
N LYS A 626 18.21 20.59 26.37
CA LYS A 626 18.73 19.88 27.54
C LYS A 626 18.04 18.53 27.76
N LEU A 627 16.71 18.48 27.71
CA LEU A 627 15.94 17.23 27.88
C LEU A 627 16.37 16.16 26.87
N LEU A 628 16.54 16.54 25.61
CA LEU A 628 17.01 15.65 24.56
C LEU A 628 18.46 15.20 24.81
N ASN A 629 19.36 16.10 25.22
CA ASN A 629 20.74 15.73 25.51
C ASN A 629 20.90 14.78 26.70
N GLU A 630 19.98 14.83 27.67
CA GLU A 630 19.94 13.96 28.86
C GLU A 630 19.33 12.58 28.58
N ALA A 631 18.79 12.34 27.38
CA ALA A 631 18.23 11.04 27.00
C ALA A 631 19.27 9.90 27.13
N PRO A 632 18.89 8.72 27.62
CA PRO A 632 19.82 7.60 27.80
C PRO A 632 20.32 7.05 26.46
N ASN A 633 21.50 6.44 26.45
CA ASN A 633 21.97 5.70 25.29
C ASN A 633 21.23 4.36 25.18
N VAL A 634 21.09 3.83 23.97
CA VAL A 634 20.35 2.58 23.69
C VAL A 634 21.05 1.36 24.30
N PHE A 635 22.37 1.29 24.11
CA PHE A 635 23.15 0.09 24.42
C PHE A 635 24.06 0.29 25.63
N SER A 636 24.25 -0.78 26.40
CA SER A 636 25.26 -0.86 27.46
C SER A 636 26.66 -0.97 26.85
N LYS A 637 27.70 -0.84 27.69
CA LYS A 637 29.09 -0.98 27.22
C LYS A 637 29.37 -2.39 26.70
N GLU A 638 28.86 -3.40 27.39
CA GLU A 638 29.00 -4.82 27.03
C GLU A 638 28.32 -5.10 25.69
N GLU A 639 27.09 -4.59 25.50
CA GLU A 639 26.36 -4.74 24.24
C GLU A 639 27.08 -4.04 23.07
N ILE A 640 27.68 -2.87 23.31
CA ILE A 640 28.50 -2.16 22.31
C ILE A 640 29.67 -3.03 21.86
N GLU A 641 30.41 -3.63 22.79
CA GLU A 641 31.55 -4.51 22.48
C GLU A 641 31.10 -5.72 21.64
N GLU A 642 30.00 -6.37 22.02
CA GLU A 642 29.45 -7.49 21.25
C GLU A 642 28.99 -7.08 19.84
N ILE A 643 28.40 -5.88 19.68
CA ILE A 643 28.01 -5.35 18.36
C ILE A 643 29.24 -5.14 17.49
N LEU A 644 30.33 -4.58 18.04
CA LEU A 644 31.58 -4.39 17.33
C LEU A 644 32.18 -5.73 16.88
N ASP A 645 32.17 -6.75 17.77
CA ASP A 645 32.66 -8.10 17.46
C ASP A 645 31.85 -8.77 16.34
N ILE A 646 30.51 -8.63 16.35
CA ILE A 646 29.65 -9.13 15.28
C ILE A 646 30.05 -8.49 13.94
N ASN A 647 30.27 -7.17 13.91
CA ASN A 647 30.66 -6.47 12.70
C ASN A 647 32.07 -6.83 12.22
N TYR A 648 32.99 -7.08 13.14
CA TYR A 648 34.29 -7.64 12.80
C TYR A 648 34.16 -9.03 12.16
N SER A 649 33.28 -9.89 12.71
CA SER A 649 33.02 -11.23 12.15
C SER A 649 32.45 -11.19 10.73
N TYR A 650 31.71 -10.13 10.38
CA TYR A 650 31.17 -9.94 9.03
C TYR A 650 32.25 -9.77 7.96
N ILE A 651 33.46 -9.33 8.32
CA ILE A 651 34.58 -9.23 7.38
C ILE A 651 34.99 -10.62 6.88
N ASP A 652 35.08 -11.60 7.77
CA ASP A 652 35.42 -12.97 7.39
C ASP A 652 34.23 -13.71 6.76
N PHE A 653 33.01 -13.39 7.20
CA PHE A 653 31.79 -13.85 6.52
C PHE A 653 31.74 -13.38 5.07
N SER A 654 32.03 -12.10 4.81
CA SER A 654 32.12 -11.51 3.46
C SER A 654 33.04 -12.32 2.55
N LYS A 655 34.26 -12.64 3.01
CA LYS A 655 35.22 -13.45 2.22
C LYS A 655 34.71 -14.85 1.90
N LYS A 656 34.01 -15.48 2.86
CA LYS A 656 33.40 -16.80 2.65
C LYS A 656 32.28 -16.73 1.61
N GLN A 657 31.45 -15.69 1.66
CA GLN A 657 30.37 -15.46 0.71
C GLN A 657 30.89 -15.14 -0.69
N ASP A 658 31.95 -14.34 -0.78
CA ASP A 658 32.68 -14.06 -2.01
C ASP A 658 33.07 -15.35 -2.75
N LYS A 659 33.62 -16.33 -2.00
CA LYS A 659 34.01 -17.64 -2.55
C LYS A 659 32.78 -18.43 -3.00
N LYS A 660 31.70 -18.43 -2.23
CA LYS A 660 30.44 -19.13 -2.58
C LYS A 660 29.81 -18.56 -3.86
N LEU A 661 29.70 -17.24 -3.95
CA LEU A 661 29.14 -16.54 -5.11
C LEU A 661 29.97 -16.77 -6.37
N LYS A 662 31.31 -16.69 -6.28
CA LYS A 662 32.21 -16.99 -7.40
C LYS A 662 32.02 -18.41 -7.94
N LEU A 663 31.90 -19.39 -7.06
CA LEU A 663 31.64 -20.78 -7.45
C LEU A 663 30.27 -20.94 -8.12
N LEU A 664 29.21 -20.34 -7.54
CA LEU A 664 27.86 -20.38 -8.12
C LEU A 664 27.80 -19.73 -9.50
N ILE A 665 28.43 -18.56 -9.68
CA ILE A 665 28.51 -17.88 -10.97
C ILE A 665 29.23 -18.77 -12.00
N ALA A 666 30.37 -19.37 -11.64
CA ALA A 666 31.12 -20.25 -12.54
C ALA A 666 30.32 -21.50 -12.92
N ASP A 667 29.60 -22.10 -11.96
CA ASP A 667 28.75 -23.26 -12.21
C ASP A 667 27.58 -22.91 -13.15
N LEU A 668 26.94 -21.75 -12.95
CA LEU A 668 25.87 -21.24 -13.82
C LEU A 668 26.38 -20.90 -15.24
N GLU A 669 27.56 -20.28 -15.35
CA GLU A 669 28.19 -20.00 -16.65
C GLU A 669 28.51 -21.29 -17.41
N LYS A 670 29.03 -22.31 -16.71
CA LYS A 670 29.28 -23.63 -17.31
C LYS A 670 27.96 -24.30 -17.72
N ALA A 671 26.96 -24.30 -16.86
CA ALA A 671 25.63 -24.83 -17.12
C ALA A 671 24.99 -24.18 -18.36
N LYS A 672 25.12 -22.84 -18.49
CA LYS A 672 24.71 -22.09 -19.68
C LYS A 672 25.41 -22.59 -20.93
N MET A 673 26.74 -22.72 -20.90
CA MET A 673 27.52 -23.19 -22.05
C MET A 673 27.14 -24.60 -22.47
N ASP A 674 26.96 -25.51 -21.51
CA ASP A 674 26.54 -26.88 -21.76
C ASP A 674 25.12 -26.94 -22.36
N PHE A 675 24.19 -26.12 -21.85
CA PHE A 675 22.83 -25.99 -22.39
C PHE A 675 22.82 -25.45 -23.84
N VAL A 676 23.58 -24.40 -24.11
CA VAL A 676 23.74 -23.84 -25.48
C VAL A 676 24.39 -24.85 -26.42
N ALA A 677 25.27 -25.71 -25.93
CA ALA A 677 25.86 -26.81 -26.69
C ALA A 677 24.91 -28.02 -26.89
N GLY A 678 23.65 -27.91 -26.47
CA GLY A 678 22.64 -28.95 -26.62
C GLY A 678 22.76 -30.12 -25.63
N LYS A 679 23.55 -29.96 -24.55
CA LYS A 679 23.62 -30.97 -23.49
C LYS A 679 22.41 -30.85 -22.56
N ASN A 680 22.00 -31.98 -22.00
CA ASN A 680 21.00 -31.98 -20.94
C ASN A 680 21.62 -31.45 -19.65
N VAL A 681 21.08 -30.37 -19.10
CA VAL A 681 21.58 -29.70 -17.90
C VAL A 681 20.45 -29.65 -16.88
N ASP A 682 20.69 -30.19 -15.68
CA ASP A 682 19.78 -30.03 -14.56
C ASP A 682 20.10 -28.73 -13.83
N PHE A 683 19.22 -27.74 -13.97
CA PHE A 683 19.38 -26.45 -13.34
C PHE A 683 18.83 -26.39 -11.91
N ALA A 684 18.05 -27.38 -11.45
CA ALA A 684 17.38 -27.30 -10.16
C ALA A 684 18.36 -27.07 -8.98
N PRO A 685 19.48 -27.83 -8.84
CA PRO A 685 20.43 -27.61 -7.75
C PRO A 685 21.15 -26.26 -7.81
N LEU A 686 21.23 -25.65 -9.00
CA LEU A 686 21.83 -24.31 -9.16
C LEU A 686 20.83 -23.24 -8.75
N PHE A 687 19.56 -23.39 -9.11
CA PHE A 687 18.50 -22.47 -8.68
C PHE A 687 18.22 -22.55 -7.19
N ASP A 688 18.34 -23.72 -6.56
CA ASP A 688 18.27 -23.85 -5.10
C ASP A 688 19.35 -22.97 -4.43
N ARG A 689 20.58 -23.00 -4.94
CA ARG A 689 21.67 -22.14 -4.45
C ARG A 689 21.46 -20.65 -4.74
N VAL A 690 20.78 -20.30 -5.85
CA VAL A 690 20.37 -18.91 -6.12
C VAL A 690 19.32 -18.48 -5.10
N HIS A 691 18.36 -19.34 -4.80
CA HIS A 691 17.33 -19.08 -3.80
C HIS A 691 17.92 -18.90 -2.40
N GLU A 692 18.91 -19.73 -2.01
CA GLU A 692 19.63 -19.56 -0.74
C GLU A 692 20.28 -18.17 -0.61
N VAL A 693 20.81 -17.61 -1.71
CA VAL A 693 21.40 -16.26 -1.72
C VAL A 693 20.32 -15.20 -1.50
N ASP A 694 19.15 -15.37 -2.13
CA ASP A 694 18.01 -14.45 -2.01
C ASP A 694 17.37 -14.51 -0.61
N GLU A 695 17.19 -15.72 -0.04
CA GLU A 695 16.71 -15.89 1.33
C GLU A 695 17.67 -15.29 2.37
N ALA A 696 18.98 -15.41 2.14
CA ALA A 696 19.99 -14.82 3.02
C ALA A 696 19.89 -13.28 3.07
N ALA A 697 19.53 -12.62 1.97
CA ALA A 697 19.32 -11.17 1.91
C ALA A 697 18.19 -10.69 2.85
N ASN A 698 17.20 -11.55 3.10
CA ASN A 698 16.03 -11.24 3.93
C ASN A 698 16.20 -11.64 5.41
N SER A 699 17.18 -12.51 5.73
CA SER A 699 17.34 -13.09 7.06
C SER A 699 18.64 -12.69 7.78
N ASN A 700 19.59 -12.06 7.08
CA ASN A 700 20.88 -11.68 7.64
C ASN A 700 21.16 -10.17 7.46
N ALA A 701 21.43 -9.48 8.57
CA ALA A 701 21.67 -8.04 8.61
C ALA A 701 22.80 -7.55 7.69
N TYR A 702 23.88 -8.32 7.56
CA TYR A 702 24.97 -8.02 6.63
C TYR A 702 24.54 -8.20 5.16
N GLN A 703 23.84 -9.30 4.86
CA GLN A 703 23.37 -9.57 3.49
C GLN A 703 22.29 -8.57 3.04
N ASN A 704 21.54 -7.98 3.98
CA ASN A 704 20.64 -6.87 3.68
C ASN A 704 21.39 -5.64 3.15
N LEU A 705 22.54 -5.28 3.74
CA LEU A 705 23.41 -4.21 3.22
C LEU A 705 23.88 -4.54 1.80
N VAL A 706 24.31 -5.78 1.56
CA VAL A 706 24.72 -6.26 0.23
C VAL A 706 23.58 -6.17 -0.78
N SER A 707 22.37 -6.56 -0.40
CA SER A 707 21.18 -6.49 -1.25
C SER A 707 20.81 -5.07 -1.63
N ILE A 708 20.81 -4.13 -0.68
CA ILE A 708 20.56 -2.71 -0.97
C ILE A 708 21.64 -2.17 -1.92
N ARG A 709 22.89 -2.56 -1.69
CA ARG A 709 24.04 -2.16 -2.50
C ARG A 709 23.99 -2.70 -3.94
N SER A 710 23.39 -3.88 -4.17
CA SER A 710 23.27 -4.48 -5.50
C SER A 710 22.07 -3.98 -6.34
N LYS A 711 21.10 -3.25 -5.75
CA LYS A 711 19.83 -2.89 -6.43
C LYS A 711 19.98 -2.16 -7.76
N GLU A 712 20.95 -1.25 -7.89
CA GLU A 712 21.17 -0.54 -9.17
C GLU A 712 21.58 -1.49 -10.29
N LYS A 713 22.44 -2.47 -9.97
CA LYS A 713 22.93 -3.47 -10.92
C LYS A 713 21.85 -4.50 -11.24
N GLU A 714 21.08 -4.90 -10.23
CA GLU A 714 19.89 -5.74 -10.41
C GLU A 714 18.92 -5.10 -11.40
N LYS A 715 18.58 -3.82 -11.24
CA LYS A 715 17.69 -3.12 -12.17
C LYS A 715 18.21 -3.16 -13.61
N LYS A 716 19.50 -2.84 -13.84
CA LYS A 716 20.10 -2.88 -15.18
C LYS A 716 20.05 -4.28 -15.79
N ALA A 717 20.27 -5.32 -14.98
CA ALA A 717 20.16 -6.71 -15.43
C ALA A 717 18.72 -7.08 -15.80
N TYR A 718 17.73 -6.68 -14.99
CA TYR A 718 16.31 -6.89 -15.29
C TYR A 718 15.87 -6.16 -16.57
N GLU A 719 16.25 -4.89 -16.74
CA GLU A 719 15.94 -4.08 -17.93
C GLU A 719 16.54 -4.68 -19.22
N SER A 720 17.68 -5.37 -19.12
CA SER A 720 18.31 -6.03 -20.28
C SER A 720 17.55 -7.26 -20.79
N VAL A 721 16.65 -7.83 -19.98
CA VAL A 721 15.86 -9.03 -20.32
C VAL A 721 14.39 -8.70 -20.55
N ILE A 722 13.84 -7.76 -19.79
CA ILE A 722 12.45 -7.31 -19.88
C ILE A 722 12.47 -5.95 -20.59
N GLY A 723 12.57 -5.95 -21.92
CA GLY A 723 12.30 -4.74 -22.68
C GLY A 723 10.89 -4.24 -22.34
N PHE A 724 10.74 -2.94 -22.03
CA PHE A 724 9.45 -2.35 -21.66
C PHE A 724 8.44 -2.28 -22.83
N GLU A 725 8.79 -2.74 -24.03
CA GLU A 725 7.89 -2.71 -25.18
C GLU A 725 7.05 -3.98 -25.30
N GLU A 726 5.74 -3.76 -25.44
CA GLU A 726 4.70 -4.73 -25.76
C GLU A 726 5.04 -5.55 -27.00
N LYS A 727 5.73 -6.67 -26.79
CA LYS A 727 5.75 -7.94 -27.57
C LYS A 727 7.03 -8.68 -27.19
N ALA A 728 7.07 -9.25 -25.99
CA ALA A 728 8.07 -10.27 -25.71
C ALA A 728 7.66 -11.57 -26.42
N GLU A 729 8.01 -11.68 -27.70
CA GLU A 729 8.11 -12.98 -28.37
C GLU A 729 9.19 -13.80 -27.62
N GLY A 730 8.74 -14.75 -26.79
CA GLY A 730 9.52 -15.88 -26.30
C GLY A 730 10.42 -15.62 -25.09
N ASN A 731 10.15 -16.35 -24.00
CA ASN A 731 11.10 -16.61 -22.90
C ASN A 731 12.36 -17.28 -23.47
N ASP A 732 13.39 -16.52 -23.87
CA ASP A 732 14.71 -17.05 -24.20
C ASP A 732 15.40 -17.49 -22.90
N PRO A 733 15.56 -18.81 -22.65
CA PRO A 733 16.14 -19.31 -21.39
C PRO A 733 17.59 -18.86 -21.20
N VAL A 734 18.32 -18.60 -22.29
CA VAL A 734 19.70 -18.14 -22.24
C VAL A 734 19.76 -16.70 -21.74
N LYS A 735 18.86 -15.82 -22.21
CA LYS A 735 18.76 -14.44 -21.72
C LYS A 735 18.36 -14.37 -20.25
N LEU A 736 17.43 -15.22 -19.81
CA LEU A 736 17.06 -15.31 -18.39
C LEU A 736 18.25 -15.74 -17.53
N LEU A 737 19.01 -16.75 -17.98
CA LEU A 737 20.21 -17.21 -17.29
C LEU A 737 21.30 -16.12 -17.27
N ASP A 738 21.45 -15.34 -18.34
CA ASP A 738 22.33 -14.17 -18.37
C ASP A 738 21.94 -13.09 -17.35
N ALA A 739 20.64 -12.79 -17.20
CA ALA A 739 20.18 -11.88 -16.15
C ALA A 739 20.53 -12.40 -14.76
N VAL A 740 20.26 -13.67 -14.46
CA VAL A 740 20.57 -14.28 -13.16
C VAL A 740 22.08 -14.19 -12.87
N ILE A 741 22.93 -14.53 -13.84
CA ILE A 741 24.38 -14.44 -13.71
C ILE A 741 24.82 -12.98 -13.45
N ASN A 742 24.24 -12.00 -14.17
CA ASN A 742 24.57 -10.60 -13.99
C ASN A 742 24.11 -10.04 -12.64
N ILE A 743 22.94 -10.46 -12.15
CA ILE A 743 22.47 -10.16 -10.79
C ILE A 743 23.48 -10.67 -9.77
N LEU A 744 23.87 -11.94 -9.85
CA LEU A 744 24.85 -12.53 -8.91
C LEU A 744 26.22 -11.86 -8.98
N LYS A 745 26.67 -11.44 -10.18
CA LYS A 745 27.89 -10.64 -10.33
C LYS A 745 27.77 -9.29 -9.62
N GLY A 746 26.62 -8.63 -9.73
CA GLY A 746 26.31 -7.41 -8.98
C GLY A 746 26.33 -7.64 -7.47
N THR A 747 25.74 -8.72 -6.99
CA THR A 747 25.77 -9.14 -5.57
C THR A 747 27.18 -9.43 -5.09
N LEU A 748 28.01 -10.12 -5.89
CA LEU A 748 29.41 -10.41 -5.56
C LEU A 748 30.22 -9.12 -5.38
N GLU A 749 30.08 -8.17 -6.31
CA GLU A 749 30.79 -6.89 -6.21
C GLU A 749 30.32 -6.09 -5.00
N ALA A 750 29.01 -6.03 -4.76
CA ALA A 750 28.43 -5.40 -3.58
C ALA A 750 28.91 -6.04 -2.26
N ASN A 751 28.99 -7.38 -2.20
CA ASN A 751 29.50 -8.11 -1.03
C ASN A 751 30.95 -7.73 -0.73
N LYS A 752 31.78 -7.62 -1.77
CA LYS A 752 33.16 -7.19 -1.64
C LYS A 752 33.26 -5.75 -1.12
N GLU A 753 32.53 -4.81 -1.72
CA GLU A 753 32.56 -3.40 -1.31
C GLU A 753 32.10 -3.19 0.13
N VAL A 754 31.01 -3.85 0.55
CA VAL A 754 30.51 -3.79 1.93
C VAL A 754 31.55 -4.40 2.88
N GLY A 755 32.15 -5.54 2.52
CA GLY A 755 33.19 -6.20 3.31
C GLY A 755 34.47 -5.35 3.45
N ASP A 756 34.90 -4.70 2.37
CA ASP A 756 36.06 -3.80 2.35
C ASP A 756 35.79 -2.57 3.22
N LYS A 757 34.58 -1.99 3.16
CA LYS A 757 34.19 -0.85 4.00
C LYS A 757 34.14 -1.21 5.48
N LEU A 758 33.57 -2.37 5.84
CA LEU A 758 33.63 -2.87 7.22
C LEU A 758 35.08 -3.06 7.67
N SER A 759 35.95 -3.59 6.80
CA SER A 759 37.36 -3.75 7.13
C SER A 759 38.08 -2.42 7.35
N GLU A 760 37.73 -1.37 6.61
CA GLU A 760 38.29 -0.01 6.80
C GLU A 760 37.94 0.53 8.20
N ILE A 761 36.70 0.33 8.65
CA ILE A 761 36.17 0.93 9.87
C ILE A 761 36.53 0.10 11.13
N TYR A 762 36.46 -1.22 11.02
CA TYR A 762 36.54 -2.13 12.18
C TYR A 762 37.87 -2.89 12.31
N LYS A 763 38.82 -2.78 11.37
CA LYS A 763 40.22 -3.24 11.60
C LYS A 763 41.18 -2.13 12.02
N ALA A 764 40.75 -0.87 11.95
CA ALA A 764 41.57 0.29 12.28
C ALA A 764 41.47 0.71 13.77
N ASN A 765 40.61 0.04 14.54
CA ASN A 765 40.46 0.16 16.00
C ASN A 765 40.63 -1.22 16.63
#